data_AF-C7NTN7-F1
#
_entry.id   AF-C7NTN7-F1
#
_cell.length_a   1.000
_cell.length_b   1.000
_cell.length_c   1.000
_cell.angle_alpha   90.00
_cell.angle_beta   90.00
_cell.angle_gamma   90.00
#
_symmetry.space_group_name_H-M   'P 1'
#
loop_
_entity.id
_entity.type
_entity.pdbx_description
1 polymer ?
#
loop_
_entity_poly.entity_id
_entity_poly.type
_entity_poly.pdbx_seq_one_letter_code
_entity_poly.pdbx_strand_id
1 'polypeptide(L)'
;MTPSSNDSTCAFVLKDTSTPALTGPWHCPHDALADQKRCVFHHTAAERAELDIADEAVREHFEAALGSGDPERRAFVGATLPSLDFDHLDFDHDDQHLLDLRHACIHGDFVASYARFEEAVDLRDAKLGTLELDGGTFHDGFFCKRTTFEGDVDCDRATFSGHVAFDGATFEGPVRFDQATFGDPATFDDATFRERATFLGSAFRGRGIDVDDYTSFEGATFEDVVRFDHTHFEAASFEATRFSDAVHFDEATTTAPVRFDRATFESAATFDGSTFEDDASFAAATFDGETNFRGVTFEGGGTVLHRDADFSEVRFARAVSFESGDIGAVTFEDTTFDGDARFHDVLFQERASFQAATFAGEAVFDAATFDDEVTFEGATFEGPANFPGVEFEGSNNHDSASVTFDEVRFSGDANFHHAWCTSASFWEVSFEHAACFTEAKFTKHLDLKVSENGGDTVVNFTDAVLADGEIVQPDGGGVRYDLTIATLGSVGFSVESGAHRDLFQYVRFCDTTFENFDFTAHAHFLTRSDWRLHDFDDDGLEYEYAVEMTSLNVEKTYQRAKTSASTAGNVEASGKFRFKRQQFARRNYKDIARDPAEPFRTRIRNGQRVAENLFLGLTCGHGMRLYRIAAMFIFFPVLPALLYTFGGPPFRTGAGQVHSIADFISMGGIETFAANLHFSYITFLTIGYGNVVAEGNLGLVLVSMEAYASVVLGGLFIYVLIKRSEL
;
A
#
# COMPACT_ATOMS: atom_id res chain seq x y z
N MET A 1 50.97 -79.20 24.38
CA MET A 1 51.27 -78.50 23.12
C MET A 1 50.67 -77.12 23.26
N THR A 2 51.54 -76.11 23.31
CA THR A 2 51.25 -74.69 23.45
C THR A 2 50.38 -74.19 22.29
N PRO A 3 49.39 -73.31 22.53
CA PRO A 3 48.69 -72.61 21.45
C PRO A 3 49.64 -71.54 20.89
N SER A 4 49.81 -71.49 19.56
CA SER A 4 50.51 -70.39 18.92
C SER A 4 49.57 -69.18 18.90
N SER A 5 49.82 -68.24 19.82
CA SER A 5 49.32 -66.87 19.77
C SER A 5 49.85 -66.19 18.51
N ASN A 6 49.04 -66.15 17.45
CA ASN A 6 49.12 -65.08 16.46
C ASN A 6 48.08 -64.04 16.87
N ASP A 7 48.37 -63.26 17.92
CA ASP A 7 47.67 -61.99 18.16
C ASP A 7 48.20 -61.00 17.12
N SER A 8 47.71 -61.12 15.89
CA SER A 8 47.96 -60.12 14.86
C SER A 8 46.79 -59.15 14.83
N THR A 9 47.06 -57.90 15.19
CA THR A 9 46.11 -56.79 15.01
C THR A 9 45.72 -56.64 13.54
N CYS A 10 44.51 -56.16 13.29
CA CYS A 10 44.00 -55.96 11.94
C CYS A 10 44.90 -55.02 11.13
N ALA A 11 45.25 -55.44 9.90
CA ALA A 11 46.09 -54.65 9.00
C ALA A 11 45.33 -53.54 8.25
N PHE A 12 44.06 -53.26 8.59
CA PHE A 12 43.30 -52.19 7.96
C PHE A 12 43.84 -50.84 8.39
N VAL A 13 44.06 -49.97 7.40
CA VAL A 13 44.51 -48.59 7.61
C VAL A 13 43.67 -47.70 6.72
N LEU A 14 42.90 -46.80 7.34
CA LEU A 14 42.23 -45.75 6.59
C LEU A 14 43.25 -44.66 6.30
N LYS A 15 43.59 -44.51 5.02
CA LYS A 15 44.57 -43.54 4.51
C LYS A 15 43.91 -42.29 3.95
N ASP A 16 42.58 -42.28 3.86
CA ASP A 16 41.86 -41.12 3.38
C ASP A 16 41.92 -40.01 4.43
N THR A 17 42.76 -39.02 4.16
CA THR A 17 42.88 -37.78 4.94
C THR A 17 42.25 -36.60 4.19
N SER A 18 41.45 -36.87 3.15
CA SER A 18 40.77 -35.81 2.39
C SER A 18 39.61 -35.20 3.19
N THR A 19 39.13 -35.91 4.22
CA THR A 19 38.16 -35.41 5.19
C THR A 19 38.87 -34.88 6.44
N PRO A 20 38.44 -33.73 7.00
CA PRO A 20 39.06 -33.12 8.19
C PRO A 20 38.93 -33.94 9.48
N ALA A 21 38.27 -35.11 9.43
CA ALA A 21 38.01 -35.96 10.59
C ALA A 21 39.24 -36.73 11.09
N LEU A 22 40.30 -36.89 10.27
CA LEU A 22 41.50 -37.66 10.63
C LEU A 22 42.78 -36.83 10.49
N THR A 23 43.53 -36.70 11.58
CA THR A 23 44.82 -35.98 11.64
C THR A 23 46.01 -36.80 11.12
N GLY A 24 45.77 -38.03 10.69
CA GLY A 24 46.75 -38.97 10.16
C GLY A 24 46.11 -40.33 9.79
N PRO A 25 46.89 -41.29 9.26
CA PRO A 25 46.37 -42.61 8.94
C PRO A 25 45.87 -43.33 10.21
N TRP A 26 44.61 -43.76 10.21
CA TRP A 26 43.99 -44.47 11.32
C TRP A 26 44.23 -45.99 11.19
N HIS A 27 44.57 -46.63 12.32
CA HIS A 27 44.84 -48.07 12.39
C HIS A 27 43.76 -48.77 13.20
N CYS A 28 43.28 -49.90 12.70
CA CYS A 28 42.24 -50.69 13.37
C CYS A 28 42.74 -51.29 14.70
N PRO A 29 42.02 -51.12 15.82
CA PRO A 29 42.37 -51.66 17.14
C PRO A 29 41.91 -53.11 17.35
N HIS A 30 41.14 -53.66 16.41
CA HIS A 30 40.56 -55.00 16.52
C HIS A 30 41.50 -56.10 16.05
N ASP A 31 41.36 -57.28 16.63
CA ASP A 31 42.18 -58.45 16.31
C ASP A 31 41.79 -59.04 14.94
N ALA A 32 42.78 -59.47 14.16
CA ALA A 32 42.52 -60.14 12.89
C ALA A 32 41.89 -61.52 13.12
N LEU A 33 41.01 -61.94 12.21
CA LEU A 33 40.49 -63.31 12.20
C LEU A 33 41.64 -64.31 11.99
N ALA A 34 41.48 -65.52 12.53
CA ALA A 34 42.48 -66.59 12.35
C ALA A 34 42.77 -66.81 10.86
N ASP A 35 44.06 -66.87 10.52
CA ASP A 35 44.58 -67.00 9.15
C ASP A 35 44.20 -65.86 8.17
N GLN A 36 43.68 -64.74 8.67
CA GLN A 36 43.35 -63.54 7.90
C GLN A 36 44.25 -62.36 8.28
N LYS A 37 44.28 -61.34 7.41
CA LYS A 37 44.99 -60.07 7.68
C LYS A 37 44.09 -59.00 8.32
N ARG A 38 42.78 -59.21 8.34
CA ARG A 38 41.78 -58.22 8.76
C ARG A 38 40.86 -58.80 9.82
N CYS A 39 40.35 -57.95 10.71
CA CYS A 39 39.31 -58.32 11.67
C CYS A 39 37.99 -58.57 10.94
N VAL A 40 37.00 -59.10 11.67
CA VAL A 40 35.68 -59.43 11.13
C VAL A 40 34.97 -58.22 10.49
N PHE A 41 35.22 -57.00 11.00
CA PHE A 41 34.57 -55.77 10.54
C PHE A 41 35.15 -55.21 9.23
N HIS A 42 36.39 -55.54 8.87
CA HIS A 42 37.07 -55.02 7.67
C HIS A 42 37.09 -56.02 6.51
N HIS A 43 36.14 -56.94 6.51
CA HIS A 43 35.74 -57.76 5.36
C HIS A 43 34.37 -57.29 4.86
N THR A 44 34.25 -57.15 3.54
CA THR A 44 32.97 -56.86 2.88
C THR A 44 31.96 -57.99 3.14
N ALA A 45 30.67 -57.73 2.99
CA ALA A 45 29.63 -58.76 3.15
C ALA A 45 29.86 -59.99 2.24
N ALA A 46 30.36 -59.78 1.02
CA ALA A 46 30.72 -60.86 0.10
C ALA A 46 31.92 -61.69 0.58
N GLU A 47 32.98 -61.03 1.07
CA GLU A 47 34.15 -61.72 1.65
C GLU A 47 33.77 -62.51 2.91
N ARG A 48 32.90 -61.97 3.77
CA ARG A 48 32.37 -62.68 4.94
C ARG A 48 31.58 -63.93 4.54
N ALA A 49 30.75 -63.85 3.50
CA ALA A 49 30.02 -65.00 2.98
C ALA A 49 30.96 -66.10 2.43
N GLU A 50 32.07 -65.74 1.77
CA GLU A 50 33.09 -66.71 1.31
C GLU A 50 33.81 -67.41 2.48
N LEU A 51 33.89 -66.74 3.63
CA LEU A 51 34.49 -67.24 4.87
C LEU A 51 33.47 -67.98 5.78
N ASP A 52 32.21 -68.13 5.35
CA ASP A 52 31.12 -68.72 6.14
C ASP A 52 30.86 -67.97 7.48
N ILE A 53 31.07 -66.65 7.48
CA ILE A 53 30.83 -65.77 8.62
C ILE A 53 29.44 -65.15 8.47
N ALA A 54 28.50 -65.59 9.31
CA ALA A 54 27.16 -65.04 9.38
C ALA A 54 27.14 -63.66 10.07
N ASP A 55 26.13 -62.85 9.77
CA ASP A 55 25.95 -61.52 10.38
C ASP A 55 25.81 -61.61 11.91
N GLU A 56 25.21 -62.68 12.43
CA GLU A 56 25.13 -62.94 13.88
C GLU A 56 26.51 -62.99 14.53
N ALA A 57 27.48 -63.64 13.88
CA ALA A 57 28.85 -63.70 14.39
C ALA A 57 29.50 -62.31 14.39
N VAL A 58 29.16 -61.44 13.41
CA VAL A 58 29.67 -60.06 13.39
C VAL A 58 29.07 -59.24 14.53
N ARG A 59 27.77 -59.41 14.83
CA ARG A 59 27.11 -58.78 15.99
C ARG A 59 27.73 -59.22 17.31
N GLU A 60 27.94 -60.52 17.51
CA GLU A 60 28.60 -61.03 18.72
C GLU A 60 29.99 -60.40 18.93
N HIS A 61 30.78 -60.20 17.85
CA HIS A 61 32.08 -59.54 17.95
C HIS A 61 31.95 -58.04 18.24
N PHE A 62 30.92 -57.38 17.67
CA PHE A 62 30.64 -55.98 17.91
C PHE A 62 30.25 -55.72 19.37
N GLU A 63 29.30 -56.48 19.91
CA GLU A 63 28.89 -56.44 21.31
C GLU A 63 30.05 -56.75 22.26
N ALA A 64 30.88 -57.76 21.93
CA ALA A 64 32.06 -58.09 22.72
C ALA A 64 33.11 -56.96 22.72
N ALA A 65 33.23 -56.20 21.63
CA ALA A 65 34.11 -55.04 21.58
C ALA A 65 33.57 -53.87 22.43
N LEU A 66 32.26 -53.60 22.37
CA LEU A 66 31.61 -52.59 23.22
C LEU A 66 31.77 -52.92 24.72
N GLY A 67 31.56 -54.18 25.10
CA GLY A 67 31.69 -54.67 26.47
C GLY A 67 33.11 -54.96 26.96
N SER A 68 34.15 -54.68 26.15
CA SER A 68 35.54 -55.01 26.49
C SER A 68 36.14 -54.12 27.59
N GLY A 69 35.57 -52.94 27.81
CA GLY A 69 36.11 -51.91 28.70
C GLY A 69 37.37 -51.21 28.17
N ASP A 70 37.81 -51.53 26.94
CA ASP A 70 38.87 -50.83 26.23
C ASP A 70 38.24 -49.79 25.29
N PRO A 71 38.40 -48.49 25.57
CA PRO A 71 37.73 -47.47 24.78
C PRO A 71 38.21 -47.38 23.33
N GLU A 72 39.46 -47.78 23.03
CA GLU A 72 39.94 -47.81 21.65
C GLU A 72 39.15 -48.82 20.81
N ARG A 73 38.63 -49.89 21.43
CA ARG A 73 37.83 -50.92 20.74
C ARG A 73 36.42 -50.48 20.38
N ARG A 74 35.96 -49.29 20.79
CA ARG A 74 34.70 -48.68 20.31
C ARG A 74 34.83 -47.99 18.95
N ALA A 75 36.03 -48.02 18.36
CA ALA A 75 36.27 -47.49 17.02
C ALA A 75 36.17 -48.58 15.93
N PHE A 76 35.17 -48.43 15.06
CA PHE A 76 34.88 -49.29 13.92
C PHE A 76 35.01 -48.52 12.60
N VAL A 77 35.99 -47.61 12.51
CA VAL A 77 36.19 -46.75 11.35
C VAL A 77 36.40 -47.57 10.07
N GLY A 78 35.62 -47.28 9.02
CA GLY A 78 35.68 -47.99 7.74
C GLY A 78 35.15 -49.43 7.78
N ALA A 79 34.43 -49.82 8.84
CA ALA A 79 33.86 -51.16 8.99
C ALA A 79 32.70 -51.42 8.03
N THR A 80 32.47 -52.68 7.68
CA THR A 80 31.24 -53.15 7.04
C THR A 80 30.44 -53.95 8.07
N LEU A 81 29.28 -53.44 8.48
CA LEU A 81 28.48 -53.96 9.60
C LEU A 81 27.10 -54.45 9.12
N PRO A 82 26.51 -55.47 9.77
CA PRO A 82 25.09 -55.82 9.61
C PRO A 82 24.18 -54.80 10.34
N SER A 83 22.86 -55.03 10.40
CA SER A 83 21.97 -54.19 11.23
C SER A 83 22.45 -54.16 12.68
N LEU A 84 22.44 -52.98 13.28
CA LEU A 84 22.80 -52.73 14.66
C LEU A 84 21.52 -52.44 15.45
N ASP A 85 21.31 -53.17 16.54
CA ASP A 85 20.12 -53.07 17.37
C ASP A 85 20.52 -52.66 18.79
N PHE A 86 20.10 -51.45 19.16
CA PHE A 86 20.26 -50.79 20.44
C PHE A 86 18.89 -50.41 21.03
N ASP A 87 17.80 -51.01 20.56
CA ASP A 87 16.44 -50.70 21.04
C ASP A 87 16.35 -50.85 22.56
N HIS A 88 15.80 -49.83 23.24
CA HIS A 88 15.71 -49.72 24.70
C HIS A 88 17.04 -49.83 25.47
N LEU A 89 18.19 -49.66 24.80
CA LEU A 89 19.49 -49.74 25.45
C LEU A 89 19.81 -48.46 26.25
N ASP A 90 20.36 -48.63 27.44
CA ASP A 90 21.01 -47.54 28.19
C ASP A 90 22.52 -47.65 27.98
N PHE A 91 23.03 -46.85 27.06
CA PHE A 91 24.43 -46.75 26.69
C PHE A 91 25.06 -45.64 27.55
N ASP A 92 25.54 -46.04 28.73
CA ASP A 92 26.16 -45.19 29.76
C ASP A 92 27.42 -45.91 30.29
N HIS A 93 28.60 -45.41 29.96
CA HIS A 93 29.89 -45.91 30.43
C HIS A 93 30.68 -44.81 31.15
N ASP A 94 31.34 -45.19 32.25
CA ASP A 94 32.14 -44.29 33.10
C ASP A 94 33.31 -43.60 32.36
N ASP A 95 33.65 -44.02 31.14
CA ASP A 95 34.84 -43.60 30.39
C ASP A 95 34.59 -42.52 29.34
N GLN A 96 33.34 -42.11 29.08
CA GLN A 96 32.97 -41.02 28.15
C GLN A 96 33.50 -41.17 26.72
N HIS A 97 33.77 -42.39 26.26
CA HIS A 97 34.26 -42.62 24.90
C HIS A 97 33.13 -42.88 23.91
N LEU A 98 33.11 -42.07 22.86
CA LEU A 98 32.12 -42.09 21.79
C LEU A 98 32.13 -43.40 20.97
N LEU A 99 31.00 -43.72 20.35
CA LEU A 99 30.85 -44.81 19.38
C LEU A 99 31.31 -44.31 18.00
N ASP A 100 32.50 -44.72 17.56
CA ASP A 100 33.13 -44.21 16.34
C ASP A 100 32.86 -45.17 15.15
N LEU A 101 31.88 -44.78 14.33
CA LEU A 101 31.42 -45.48 13.13
C LEU A 101 31.77 -44.70 11.85
N ARG A 102 32.77 -43.81 11.89
CA ARG A 102 33.13 -43.01 10.72
C ARG A 102 33.50 -43.87 9.52
N HIS A 103 33.08 -43.45 8.33
CA HIS A 103 33.30 -44.21 7.08
C HIS A 103 32.73 -45.64 7.08
N ALA A 104 31.91 -46.03 8.07
CA ALA A 104 31.33 -47.36 8.12
C ALA A 104 30.25 -47.54 7.05
N CYS A 105 30.05 -48.78 6.62
CA CYS A 105 28.93 -49.18 5.77
C CYS A 105 28.06 -50.18 6.54
N ILE A 106 26.88 -49.75 6.97
CA ILE A 106 25.90 -50.54 7.70
C ILE A 106 24.84 -50.96 6.68
N HIS A 107 24.88 -52.22 6.24
CA HIS A 107 23.99 -52.69 5.16
C HIS A 107 22.54 -52.97 5.61
N GLY A 108 22.27 -52.89 6.91
CA GLY A 108 20.94 -53.03 7.48
C GLY A 108 20.57 -51.82 8.33
N ASP A 109 19.63 -52.05 9.24
CA ASP A 109 19.00 -51.03 10.05
C ASP A 109 19.91 -50.59 11.21
N PHE A 110 19.92 -49.31 11.54
CA PHE A 110 20.42 -48.80 12.82
C PHE A 110 19.21 -48.51 13.70
N VAL A 111 18.92 -49.40 14.66
CA VAL A 111 17.77 -49.28 15.55
C VAL A 111 18.26 -48.86 16.93
N ALA A 112 17.74 -47.77 17.45
CA ALA A 112 18.01 -47.24 18.78
C ALA A 112 16.75 -46.53 19.33
N SER A 113 15.58 -47.07 19.00
CA SER A 113 14.30 -46.60 19.53
C SER A 113 14.29 -46.69 21.05
N TYR A 114 13.81 -45.65 21.73
CA TYR A 114 13.79 -45.52 23.19
C TYR A 114 15.14 -45.79 23.88
N ALA A 115 16.25 -45.74 23.15
CA ALA A 115 17.58 -45.89 23.69
C ALA A 115 18.02 -44.59 24.37
N ARG A 116 18.99 -44.69 25.26
CA ARG A 116 19.66 -43.56 25.88
C ARG A 116 21.15 -43.68 25.63
N PHE A 117 21.72 -42.71 24.95
CA PHE A 117 23.14 -42.59 24.71
C PHE A 117 23.66 -41.40 25.51
N GLU A 118 24.46 -41.65 26.54
CA GLU A 118 25.21 -40.60 27.23
C GLU A 118 26.37 -40.13 26.34
N GLU A 119 27.12 -41.07 25.74
CA GLU A 119 28.23 -40.75 24.84
C GLU A 119 27.78 -40.46 23.40
N ALA A 120 28.60 -39.69 22.68
CA ALA A 120 28.32 -39.34 21.31
C ALA A 120 28.36 -40.54 20.34
N VAL A 121 27.58 -40.45 19.26
CA VAL A 121 27.62 -41.38 18.12
C VAL A 121 28.18 -40.64 16.91
N ASP A 122 29.25 -41.18 16.31
CA ASP A 122 29.95 -40.55 15.19
C ASP A 122 29.85 -41.43 13.92
N LEU A 123 28.96 -41.01 13.03
CA LEU A 123 28.65 -41.63 11.74
C LEU A 123 29.22 -40.82 10.56
N ARG A 124 30.16 -39.89 10.78
CA ARG A 124 30.65 -39.04 9.68
C ARG A 124 31.21 -39.86 8.52
N ASP A 125 30.83 -39.47 7.30
CA ASP A 125 31.16 -40.17 6.05
C ASP A 125 30.67 -41.62 5.98
N ALA A 126 29.75 -42.03 6.86
CA ALA A 126 29.18 -43.37 6.86
C ALA A 126 28.07 -43.53 5.83
N LYS A 127 27.67 -44.77 5.63
CA LYS A 127 26.54 -45.16 4.79
C LYS A 127 25.72 -46.20 5.53
N LEU A 128 24.43 -45.97 5.73
CA LEU A 128 23.55 -46.89 6.43
C LEU A 128 22.20 -47.06 5.73
N GLY A 129 21.49 -48.15 6.05
CA GLY A 129 20.13 -48.43 5.60
C GLY A 129 19.12 -47.50 6.28
N THR A 130 18.18 -48.07 7.03
CA THR A 130 17.24 -47.27 7.84
C THR A 130 17.89 -46.81 9.15
N LEU A 131 17.42 -45.69 9.68
CA LEU A 131 17.77 -45.17 10.99
C LEU A 131 16.50 -45.01 11.83
N GLU A 132 16.37 -45.76 12.92
CA GLU A 132 15.19 -45.73 13.82
C GLU A 132 15.61 -45.26 15.22
N LEU A 133 15.25 -44.04 15.57
CA LEU A 133 15.56 -43.35 16.83
C LEU A 133 14.28 -42.92 17.60
N ASP A 134 13.12 -43.51 17.30
CA ASP A 134 11.82 -43.11 17.91
C ASP A 134 11.91 -43.08 19.45
N GLY A 135 11.67 -41.90 20.03
CA GLY A 135 11.71 -41.69 21.48
C GLY A 135 13.09 -41.87 22.14
N GLY A 136 14.16 -42.01 21.35
CA GLY A 136 15.54 -42.12 21.84
C GLY A 136 16.08 -40.81 22.42
N THR A 137 17.08 -40.89 23.29
CA THR A 137 17.75 -39.72 23.90
C THR A 137 19.26 -39.78 23.70
N PHE A 138 19.85 -38.71 23.18
CA PHE A 138 21.28 -38.60 22.87
C PHE A 138 21.85 -37.36 23.55
N HIS A 139 22.77 -37.53 24.50
CA HIS A 139 23.25 -36.43 25.36
C HIS A 139 24.47 -35.70 24.81
N ASP A 140 25.56 -36.40 24.44
CA ASP A 140 26.82 -35.75 24.04
C ASP A 140 26.93 -35.41 22.55
N GLY A 141 26.06 -35.95 21.70
CA GLY A 141 25.94 -35.55 20.29
C GLY A 141 25.75 -36.69 19.29
N PHE A 142 25.28 -36.33 18.10
CA PHE A 142 25.00 -37.26 17.01
C PHE A 142 25.55 -36.70 15.69
N PHE A 143 26.72 -37.19 15.27
CA PHE A 143 27.49 -36.61 14.17
C PHE A 143 27.34 -37.43 12.89
N CYS A 144 26.57 -36.92 11.93
CA CYS A 144 26.24 -37.54 10.65
C CYS A 144 26.70 -36.73 9.44
N LYS A 145 27.73 -35.88 9.58
CA LYS A 145 28.29 -35.10 8.48
C LYS A 145 28.68 -35.98 7.29
N ARG A 146 28.20 -35.66 6.08
CA ARG A 146 28.39 -36.39 4.81
C ARG A 146 27.96 -37.86 4.87
N THR A 147 27.00 -38.18 5.71
CA THR A 147 26.43 -39.53 5.81
C THR A 147 25.40 -39.75 4.70
N THR A 148 25.34 -40.96 4.15
CA THR A 148 24.25 -41.36 3.25
C THR A 148 23.32 -42.33 3.96
N PHE A 149 22.05 -41.95 4.11
CA PHE A 149 20.97 -42.80 4.59
C PHE A 149 20.21 -43.35 3.38
N GLU A 150 20.36 -44.66 3.10
CA GLU A 150 19.73 -45.32 1.96
C GLU A 150 18.26 -45.69 2.19
N GLY A 151 17.83 -45.74 3.45
CA GLY A 151 16.45 -46.01 3.84
C GLY A 151 15.84 -44.88 4.67
N ASP A 152 14.67 -45.16 5.23
CA ASP A 152 13.88 -44.24 6.06
C ASP A 152 14.68 -43.81 7.30
N VAL A 153 14.55 -42.54 7.67
CA VAL A 153 15.07 -41.98 8.92
C VAL A 153 13.91 -41.56 9.81
N ASP A 154 13.72 -42.26 10.92
CA ASP A 154 12.66 -42.03 11.88
C ASP A 154 13.22 -41.61 13.24
N CYS A 155 13.09 -40.33 13.54
CA CYS A 155 13.51 -39.68 14.77
C CYS A 155 12.30 -39.08 15.52
N ASP A 156 11.10 -39.65 15.34
CA ASP A 156 9.88 -39.20 16.04
C ASP A 156 10.12 -39.12 17.55
N ARG A 157 9.78 -37.99 18.17
CA ARG A 157 9.92 -37.76 19.62
C ARG A 157 11.35 -37.98 20.18
N ALA A 158 12.37 -38.04 19.32
CA ALA A 158 13.76 -38.16 19.75
C ALA A 158 14.23 -36.88 20.46
N THR A 159 15.09 -37.02 21.47
CA THR A 159 15.68 -35.90 22.19
C THR A 159 17.19 -35.90 22.01
N PHE A 160 17.73 -34.83 21.43
CA PHE A 160 19.15 -34.59 21.30
C PHE A 160 19.54 -33.43 22.23
N SER A 161 20.17 -33.72 23.36
CA SER A 161 20.61 -32.68 24.29
C SER A 161 21.90 -32.00 23.83
N GLY A 162 22.72 -32.70 23.05
CA GLY A 162 23.98 -32.21 22.50
C GLY A 162 23.90 -31.93 21.01
N HIS A 163 24.99 -31.42 20.45
CA HIS A 163 25.07 -31.01 19.04
C HIS A 163 24.77 -32.16 18.06
N VAL A 164 23.96 -31.84 17.05
CA VAL A 164 23.59 -32.75 15.95
C VAL A 164 24.07 -32.15 14.64
N ALA A 165 24.84 -32.93 13.88
CA ALA A 165 25.45 -32.43 12.64
C ALA A 165 25.15 -33.36 11.45
N PHE A 166 24.29 -32.91 10.55
CA PHE A 166 23.94 -33.57 9.28
C PHE A 166 24.53 -32.86 8.05
N ASP A 167 25.55 -32.00 8.21
CA ASP A 167 26.06 -31.23 7.07
C ASP A 167 26.50 -32.12 5.91
N GLY A 168 26.04 -31.82 4.70
CA GLY A 168 26.31 -32.57 3.49
C GLY A 168 25.77 -34.00 3.51
N ALA A 169 24.89 -34.35 4.47
CA ALA A 169 24.24 -35.65 4.50
C ALA A 169 23.25 -35.79 3.33
N THR A 170 23.02 -37.02 2.89
CA THR A 170 22.06 -37.35 1.86
C THR A 170 21.05 -38.35 2.42
N PHE A 171 19.78 -37.98 2.39
CA PHE A 171 18.64 -38.81 2.78
C PHE A 171 17.95 -39.30 1.50
N GLU A 172 18.12 -40.58 1.17
CA GLU A 172 17.51 -41.20 0.00
C GLU A 172 16.03 -41.53 0.23
N GLY A 173 15.66 -41.90 1.46
CA GLY A 173 14.29 -42.22 1.86
C GLY A 173 13.61 -41.09 2.66
N PRO A 174 12.35 -41.32 3.09
CA PRO A 174 11.60 -40.38 3.91
C PRO A 174 12.28 -40.09 5.25
N VAL A 175 12.11 -38.85 5.72
CA VAL A 175 12.68 -38.39 6.99
C VAL A 175 11.59 -37.87 7.92
N ARG A 176 11.59 -38.31 9.18
CA ARG A 176 10.64 -37.88 10.20
C ARG A 176 11.37 -37.44 11.48
N PHE A 177 11.26 -36.16 11.80
CA PHE A 177 11.70 -35.53 13.05
C PHE A 177 10.51 -34.95 13.83
N ASP A 178 9.32 -35.49 13.62
CA ASP A 178 8.11 -35.03 14.28
C ASP A 178 8.28 -35.06 15.81
N GLN A 179 7.91 -33.98 16.48
CA GLN A 179 8.04 -33.81 17.93
C GLN A 179 9.46 -34.03 18.49
N ALA A 180 10.50 -34.05 17.65
CA ALA A 180 11.87 -34.16 18.09
C ALA A 180 12.30 -32.87 18.82
N THR A 181 13.18 -33.00 19.81
CA THR A 181 13.77 -31.87 20.53
C THR A 181 15.27 -31.83 20.28
N PHE A 182 15.77 -30.71 19.78
CA PHE A 182 17.18 -30.38 19.67
C PHE A 182 17.50 -29.33 20.74
N GLY A 183 18.28 -29.71 21.75
CA GLY A 183 18.67 -28.87 22.88
C GLY A 183 19.78 -27.88 22.52
N ASP A 184 20.71 -28.30 21.65
CA ASP A 184 21.74 -27.48 21.03
C ASP A 184 21.40 -27.21 19.55
N PRO A 185 21.99 -26.19 18.91
CA PRO A 185 21.81 -25.94 17.49
C PRO A 185 22.13 -27.18 16.65
N ALA A 186 21.20 -27.56 15.77
CA ALA A 186 21.37 -28.67 14.84
C ALA A 186 21.72 -28.13 13.45
N THR A 187 22.68 -28.75 12.77
CA THR A 187 23.13 -28.29 11.45
C THR A 187 22.81 -29.31 10.35
N PHE A 188 22.30 -28.82 9.24
CA PHE A 188 21.88 -29.55 8.04
C PHE A 188 22.44 -28.88 6.79
N ASP A 189 23.54 -28.15 6.92
CA ASP A 189 24.10 -27.34 5.84
C ASP A 189 24.47 -28.22 4.64
N ASP A 190 24.14 -27.80 3.42
CA ASP A 190 24.34 -28.56 2.18
C ASP A 190 23.71 -29.99 2.20
N ALA A 191 22.79 -30.30 3.13
CA ALA A 191 22.13 -31.59 3.18
C ALA A 191 21.11 -31.74 2.03
N THR A 192 20.90 -32.96 1.56
CA THR A 192 19.93 -33.27 0.49
C THR A 192 18.88 -34.25 0.99
N PHE A 193 17.61 -33.88 0.89
CA PHE A 193 16.45 -34.70 1.19
C PHE A 193 15.72 -35.05 -0.11
N ARG A 194 15.78 -36.32 -0.53
CA ARG A 194 15.22 -36.75 -1.83
C ARG A 194 13.73 -37.06 -1.80
N GLU A 195 13.24 -37.49 -0.65
CA GLU A 195 11.82 -37.75 -0.40
C GLU A 195 11.30 -36.86 0.73
N ARG A 196 10.00 -36.98 1.04
CA ARG A 196 9.32 -36.19 2.06
C ARG A 196 10.09 -36.14 3.39
N ALA A 197 10.24 -34.93 3.92
CA ALA A 197 10.79 -34.66 5.24
C ALA A 197 9.75 -33.98 6.15
N THR A 198 9.63 -34.40 7.41
CA THR A 198 8.70 -33.76 8.36
C THR A 198 9.39 -33.43 9.69
N PHE A 199 9.05 -32.27 10.23
CA PHE A 199 9.54 -31.70 11.50
C PHE A 199 8.34 -31.23 12.35
N LEU A 200 7.20 -31.89 12.20
CA LEU A 200 5.91 -31.43 12.74
C LEU A 200 5.99 -31.28 14.27
N GLY A 201 5.79 -30.07 14.78
CA GLY A 201 5.82 -29.81 16.22
C GLY A 201 7.19 -30.07 16.89
N SER A 202 8.28 -30.12 16.11
CA SER A 202 9.62 -30.24 16.67
C SER A 202 10.05 -28.94 17.36
N ALA A 203 11.06 -29.02 18.24
CA ALA A 203 11.61 -27.87 18.95
C ALA A 203 13.13 -27.80 18.83
N PHE A 204 13.64 -26.66 18.36
CA PHE A 204 15.06 -26.34 18.26
C PHE A 204 15.40 -25.24 19.26
N ARG A 205 15.94 -25.59 20.44
CA ARG A 205 16.09 -24.73 21.63
C ARG A 205 17.52 -24.25 21.91
N GLY A 206 18.41 -24.40 20.93
CA GLY A 206 19.81 -24.07 21.09
C GLY A 206 20.09 -22.60 20.79
N ARG A 207 20.53 -21.84 21.81
CA ARG A 207 21.23 -20.57 21.64
C ARG A 207 22.70 -20.80 21.91
N GLY A 208 23.53 -20.87 20.88
CA GLY A 208 24.96 -20.85 21.15
C GLY A 208 25.38 -19.55 21.82
N ILE A 209 26.47 -19.65 22.58
CA ILE A 209 27.05 -18.53 23.34
C ILE A 209 27.67 -17.50 22.38
N ASP A 210 27.96 -17.92 21.14
CA ASP A 210 28.53 -17.11 20.08
C ASP A 210 27.44 -16.51 19.17
N VAL A 211 27.72 -15.32 18.64
CA VAL A 211 26.92 -14.72 17.57
C VAL A 211 27.00 -15.65 16.36
N ASP A 212 25.85 -16.04 15.81
CA ASP A 212 25.69 -16.93 14.63
C ASP A 212 25.66 -18.45 14.87
N ASP A 213 25.36 -18.91 16.07
CA ASP A 213 25.19 -20.35 16.37
C ASP A 213 23.69 -20.72 16.40
N TYR A 214 23.11 -20.82 15.19
CA TYR A 214 21.69 -21.09 14.94
C TYR A 214 21.47 -22.53 14.49
N THR A 215 20.23 -23.03 14.59
CA THR A 215 19.87 -24.22 13.80
C THR A 215 19.99 -23.87 12.33
N SER A 216 20.73 -24.66 11.56
CA SER A 216 21.14 -24.26 10.22
C SER A 216 20.74 -25.28 9.17
N PHE A 217 20.15 -24.82 8.08
CA PHE A 217 19.80 -25.56 6.87
C PHE A 217 20.43 -24.88 5.63
N GLU A 218 21.53 -24.15 5.82
CA GLU A 218 22.11 -23.30 4.79
C GLU A 218 22.54 -24.12 3.57
N GLY A 219 22.09 -23.71 2.38
CA GLY A 219 22.38 -24.44 1.15
C GLY A 219 21.75 -25.84 1.04
N ALA A 220 20.91 -26.25 2.01
CA ALA A 220 20.21 -27.52 1.94
C ALA A 220 19.25 -27.58 0.73
N THR A 221 18.97 -28.79 0.25
CA THR A 221 18.02 -29.04 -0.83
C THR A 221 16.96 -30.05 -0.40
N PHE A 222 15.70 -29.64 -0.48
CA PHE A 222 14.53 -30.51 -0.35
C PHE A 222 13.95 -30.76 -1.75
N GLU A 223 13.99 -32.00 -2.22
CA GLU A 223 13.52 -32.38 -3.57
C GLU A 223 12.01 -32.74 -3.61
N ASP A 224 11.42 -32.99 -2.44
CA ASP A 224 9.99 -33.31 -2.22
C ASP A 224 9.44 -32.45 -1.07
N VAL A 225 8.16 -32.62 -0.73
CA VAL A 225 7.43 -31.85 0.28
C VAL A 225 8.14 -31.88 1.63
N VAL A 226 8.29 -30.71 2.25
CA VAL A 226 8.80 -30.59 3.63
C VAL A 226 7.82 -29.84 4.52
N ARG A 227 7.67 -30.30 5.77
CA ARG A 227 6.74 -29.73 6.76
C ARG A 227 7.46 -29.33 8.03
N PHE A 228 7.38 -28.05 8.38
CA PHE A 228 7.81 -27.42 9.62
C PHE A 228 6.60 -26.83 10.38
N ASP A 229 5.41 -27.41 10.19
CA ASP A 229 4.20 -26.89 10.85
C ASP A 229 4.31 -27.04 12.37
N HIS A 230 3.86 -26.03 13.09
CA HIS A 230 3.96 -25.94 14.55
C HIS A 230 5.39 -26.11 15.09
N THR A 231 6.42 -26.03 14.23
CA THR A 231 7.81 -26.12 14.67
C THR A 231 8.17 -24.87 15.45
N HIS A 232 8.89 -25.07 16.56
CA HIS A 232 9.46 -23.99 17.34
C HIS A 232 10.96 -23.91 17.08
N PHE A 233 11.41 -22.78 16.56
CA PHE A 233 12.82 -22.45 16.44
C PHE A 233 13.16 -21.38 17.46
N GLU A 234 14.25 -21.55 18.20
CA GLU A 234 14.81 -20.41 18.92
C GLU A 234 15.40 -19.45 17.89
N ALA A 235 16.35 -19.92 17.08
CA ALA A 235 16.89 -19.22 15.92
C ALA A 235 17.18 -20.22 14.78
N ALA A 236 16.97 -19.81 13.53
CA ALA A 236 17.17 -20.69 12.38
C ALA A 236 17.69 -19.97 11.12
N SER A 237 18.55 -20.63 10.36
CA SER A 237 19.00 -20.17 9.04
C SER A 237 18.59 -21.17 7.96
N PHE A 238 17.88 -20.69 6.96
CA PHE A 238 17.54 -21.34 5.69
C PHE A 238 18.16 -20.56 4.52
N GLU A 239 19.29 -19.87 4.77
CA GLU A 239 19.97 -19.06 3.76
C GLU A 239 20.40 -19.95 2.58
N ALA A 240 20.07 -19.52 1.36
CA ALA A 240 20.33 -20.25 0.13
C ALA A 240 19.74 -21.67 0.07
N THR A 241 18.77 -22.02 0.92
CA THR A 241 18.06 -23.31 0.86
C THR A 241 17.18 -23.37 -0.39
N ARG A 242 17.11 -24.56 -1.00
CA ARG A 242 16.25 -24.84 -2.16
C ARG A 242 15.12 -25.79 -1.77
N PHE A 243 13.89 -25.33 -1.92
CA PHE A 243 12.67 -26.13 -1.79
C PHE A 243 12.09 -26.40 -3.18
N SER A 244 12.27 -27.62 -3.70
CA SER A 244 11.87 -27.98 -5.07
C SER A 244 10.38 -28.34 -5.18
N ASP A 245 9.76 -28.75 -4.07
CA ASP A 245 8.32 -28.97 -3.93
C ASP A 245 7.77 -28.16 -2.74
N ALA A 246 6.50 -28.37 -2.39
CA ALA A 246 5.79 -27.54 -1.42
C ALA A 246 6.44 -27.58 -0.03
N VAL A 247 6.51 -26.40 0.60
CA VAL A 247 6.97 -26.26 1.98
C VAL A 247 5.91 -25.60 2.84
N HIS A 248 5.79 -26.11 4.06
CA HIS A 248 4.84 -25.62 5.05
C HIS A 248 5.54 -25.22 6.33
N PHE A 249 5.31 -23.99 6.78
CA PHE A 249 5.73 -23.40 8.06
C PHE A 249 4.48 -22.91 8.83
N ASP A 250 3.33 -23.55 8.63
CA ASP A 250 2.07 -23.08 9.20
C ASP A 250 2.14 -23.17 10.74
N GLU A 251 1.76 -22.09 11.41
CA GLU A 251 1.84 -21.95 12.88
C GLU A 251 3.26 -22.20 13.45
N ALA A 252 4.32 -22.05 12.65
CA ALA A 252 5.70 -22.07 13.15
C ALA A 252 6.00 -20.83 14.00
N THR A 253 6.89 -20.97 14.98
CA THR A 253 7.27 -19.86 15.88
C THR A 253 8.78 -19.69 15.95
N THR A 254 9.26 -18.44 15.95
CA THR A 254 10.67 -18.09 16.17
C THR A 254 10.81 -17.09 17.32
N THR A 255 11.70 -17.33 18.29
CA THR A 255 11.92 -16.41 19.44
C THR A 255 13.19 -15.55 19.33
N ALA A 256 13.98 -15.80 18.28
CA ALA A 256 15.20 -15.10 17.91
C ALA A 256 15.31 -15.15 16.36
N PRO A 257 16.32 -14.50 15.75
CA PRO A 257 16.28 -14.24 14.32
C PRO A 257 16.15 -15.49 13.43
N VAL A 258 15.40 -15.34 12.35
CA VAL A 258 15.29 -16.34 11.28
C VAL A 258 15.69 -15.75 9.93
N ARG A 259 16.42 -16.52 9.12
CA ARG A 259 16.89 -16.09 7.80
C ARG A 259 16.46 -17.05 6.71
N PHE A 260 15.87 -16.53 5.65
CA PHE A 260 15.52 -17.19 4.40
C PHE A 260 16.22 -16.50 3.21
N ASP A 261 17.29 -15.75 3.49
CA ASP A 261 17.98 -14.94 2.48
C ASP A 261 18.42 -15.81 1.31
N ARG A 262 18.14 -15.35 0.09
CA ARG A 262 18.48 -16.06 -1.16
C ARG A 262 17.89 -17.48 -1.25
N ALA A 263 16.93 -17.84 -0.41
CA ALA A 263 16.22 -19.11 -0.52
C ALA A 263 15.38 -19.15 -1.80
N THR A 264 15.19 -20.35 -2.36
CA THR A 264 14.37 -20.57 -3.55
C THR A 264 13.23 -21.53 -3.22
N PHE A 265 11.99 -21.07 -3.45
CA PHE A 265 10.76 -21.84 -3.29
C PHE A 265 10.17 -22.10 -4.68
N GLU A 266 10.42 -23.29 -5.24
CA GLU A 266 10.03 -23.61 -6.62
C GLU A 266 8.53 -23.96 -6.76
N SER A 267 7.88 -24.31 -5.65
CA SER A 267 6.47 -24.66 -5.52
C SER A 267 5.79 -23.82 -4.43
N ALA A 268 4.60 -24.21 -3.98
CA ALA A 268 3.86 -23.46 -2.96
C ALA A 268 4.60 -23.38 -1.62
N ALA A 269 4.59 -22.21 -0.99
CA ALA A 269 5.18 -21.97 0.33
C ALA A 269 4.14 -21.34 1.27
N THR A 270 3.87 -21.96 2.41
CA THR A 270 2.89 -21.46 3.38
C THR A 270 3.54 -21.16 4.73
N PHE A 271 3.17 -20.02 5.31
CA PHE A 271 3.60 -19.49 6.61
C PHE A 271 2.36 -19.01 7.37
N ASP A 272 1.22 -19.69 7.18
CA ASP A 272 -0.05 -19.20 7.71
C ASP A 272 -0.06 -19.27 9.24
N GLY A 273 -0.40 -18.16 9.88
CA GLY A 273 -0.44 -18.06 11.34
C GLY A 273 0.91 -18.23 12.03
N SER A 274 2.04 -18.14 11.30
CA SER A 274 3.36 -18.19 11.92
C SER A 274 3.68 -16.90 12.70
N THR A 275 4.47 -17.01 13.77
CA THR A 275 4.86 -15.87 14.60
C THR A 275 6.37 -15.74 14.67
N PHE A 276 6.88 -14.59 14.25
CA PHE A 276 8.29 -14.23 14.34
C PHE A 276 8.45 -13.15 15.43
N GLU A 277 8.90 -13.55 16.63
CA GLU A 277 9.04 -12.66 17.80
C GLU A 277 10.32 -11.79 17.73
N ASP A 278 11.21 -12.07 16.78
CA ASP A 278 12.46 -11.33 16.50
C ASP A 278 12.61 -11.20 14.97
N ASP A 279 13.72 -10.64 14.49
CA ASP A 279 13.94 -10.29 13.08
C ASP A 279 13.80 -11.51 12.13
N ALA A 280 12.98 -11.38 11.11
CA ALA A 280 12.79 -12.36 10.04
C ALA A 280 13.23 -11.78 8.69
N SER A 281 14.25 -12.36 8.08
CA SER A 281 14.78 -11.90 6.79
C SER A 281 14.47 -12.89 5.67
N PHE A 282 13.98 -12.38 4.55
CA PHE A 282 13.74 -13.08 3.29
C PHE A 282 14.51 -12.41 2.14
N ALA A 283 15.54 -11.62 2.44
CA ALA A 283 16.19 -10.75 1.47
C ALA A 283 16.69 -11.52 0.24
N ALA A 284 16.37 -11.02 -0.95
CA ALA A 284 16.68 -11.64 -2.24
C ALA A 284 16.18 -13.09 -2.42
N ALA A 285 15.18 -13.54 -1.64
CA ALA A 285 14.52 -14.82 -1.85
C ALA A 285 13.67 -14.81 -3.13
N THR A 286 13.46 -15.99 -3.70
CA THR A 286 12.60 -16.19 -4.88
C THR A 286 11.50 -17.19 -4.58
N PHE A 287 10.25 -16.78 -4.81
CA PHE A 287 9.06 -17.63 -4.72
C PHE A 287 8.45 -17.82 -6.12
N ASP A 288 8.67 -19.00 -6.72
CA ASP A 288 8.14 -19.32 -8.05
C ASP A 288 6.68 -19.84 -7.99
N GLY A 289 6.26 -20.36 -6.83
CA GLY A 289 4.90 -20.83 -6.54
C GLY A 289 4.03 -19.80 -5.82
N GLU A 290 2.80 -20.20 -5.48
CA GLU A 290 1.90 -19.38 -4.64
C GLU A 290 2.42 -19.32 -3.20
N THR A 291 2.42 -18.12 -2.61
CA THR A 291 2.96 -17.90 -1.26
C THR A 291 1.90 -17.37 -0.32
N ASN A 292 1.90 -17.87 0.92
CA ASN A 292 0.90 -17.50 1.91
C ASN A 292 1.52 -17.11 3.26
N PHE A 293 1.12 -15.95 3.76
CA PHE A 293 1.46 -15.37 5.05
C PHE A 293 0.17 -14.89 5.75
N ARG A 294 -0.96 -15.59 5.58
CA ARG A 294 -2.24 -15.17 6.19
C ARG A 294 -2.14 -15.24 7.70
N GLY A 295 -2.55 -14.17 8.37
CA GLY A 295 -2.49 -14.10 9.84
C GLY A 295 -1.09 -14.21 10.41
N VAL A 296 -0.04 -13.95 9.62
CA VAL A 296 1.34 -13.91 10.10
C VAL A 296 1.52 -12.80 11.14
N THR A 297 2.39 -13.03 12.11
CA THR A 297 2.83 -11.99 13.03
C THR A 297 4.34 -11.78 12.93
N PHE A 298 4.76 -10.54 12.66
CA PHE A 298 6.16 -10.10 12.76
C PHE A 298 6.25 -9.06 13.88
N GLU A 299 6.67 -9.46 15.08
CA GLU A 299 6.76 -8.53 16.23
C GLU A 299 8.09 -7.78 16.26
N GLY A 300 9.17 -8.41 15.78
CA GLY A 300 10.49 -7.80 15.72
C GLY A 300 11.31 -7.81 16.99
N GLY A 301 12.63 -7.73 16.83
CA GLY A 301 13.54 -7.54 17.96
C GLY A 301 13.36 -6.14 18.56
N GLY A 302 13.26 -6.01 19.88
CA GLY A 302 13.11 -4.71 20.58
C GLY A 302 14.27 -3.69 20.40
N THR A 303 15.17 -3.92 19.44
CA THR A 303 16.24 -3.01 19.04
C THR A 303 15.84 -2.14 17.86
N VAL A 304 15.62 -0.85 18.15
CA VAL A 304 15.18 0.28 17.28
C VAL A 304 15.98 0.50 15.97
N LEU A 305 16.96 -0.33 15.63
CA LEU A 305 17.83 -0.16 14.44
C LEU A 305 17.61 -1.22 13.37
N HIS A 306 16.84 -2.27 13.65
CA HIS A 306 16.61 -3.38 12.73
C HIS A 306 15.17 -3.38 12.22
N ARG A 307 14.97 -4.05 11.08
CA ARG A 307 13.66 -4.23 10.46
C ARG A 307 13.17 -5.59 10.92
N ASP A 308 11.95 -5.64 11.43
CA ASP A 308 11.35 -6.86 11.98
C ASP A 308 11.12 -7.90 10.88
N ALA A 309 10.73 -7.43 9.69
CA ALA A 309 10.61 -8.24 8.49
C ALA A 309 11.32 -7.61 7.29
N ASP A 310 12.23 -8.36 6.65
CA ASP A 310 12.96 -7.91 5.46
C ASP A 310 12.62 -8.73 4.22
N PHE A 311 11.84 -8.14 3.30
CA PHE A 311 11.53 -8.69 1.99
C PHE A 311 12.27 -7.95 0.86
N SER A 312 13.38 -7.26 1.14
CA SER A 312 14.08 -6.48 0.13
C SER A 312 14.59 -7.36 -1.02
N GLU A 313 14.48 -6.88 -2.26
CA GLU A 313 14.89 -7.59 -3.49
C GLU A 313 14.20 -8.96 -3.69
N VAL A 314 13.08 -9.23 -3.01
CA VAL A 314 12.32 -10.48 -3.18
C VAL A 314 11.58 -10.48 -4.51
N ARG A 315 11.45 -11.67 -5.11
CA ARG A 315 10.57 -11.91 -6.26
C ARG A 315 9.47 -12.91 -5.90
N PHE A 316 8.22 -12.47 -5.99
CA PHE A 316 7.04 -13.33 -5.98
C PHE A 316 6.55 -13.53 -7.42
N ALA A 317 6.78 -14.69 -8.01
CA ALA A 317 6.40 -14.99 -9.40
C ALA A 317 4.89 -15.28 -9.57
N ARG A 318 4.19 -15.57 -8.47
CA ARG A 318 2.75 -15.85 -8.38
C ARG A 318 2.11 -15.02 -7.29
N ALA A 319 0.84 -15.29 -7.01
CA ALA A 319 0.10 -14.57 -6.00
C ALA A 319 0.71 -14.77 -4.60
N VAL A 320 0.77 -13.69 -3.84
CA VAL A 320 1.16 -13.67 -2.43
C VAL A 320 0.07 -13.02 -1.58
N SER A 321 -0.19 -13.58 -0.40
CA SER A 321 -1.17 -13.04 0.54
C SER A 321 -0.58 -12.86 1.93
N PHE A 322 -0.75 -11.67 2.47
CA PHE A 322 -0.45 -11.29 3.86
C PHE A 322 -1.75 -11.01 4.65
N GLU A 323 -2.91 -11.44 4.13
CA GLU A 323 -4.23 -11.05 4.63
C GLU A 323 -4.38 -11.29 6.14
N SER A 324 -4.93 -10.30 6.84
CA SER A 324 -5.10 -10.29 8.31
C SER A 324 -3.80 -10.48 9.11
N GLY A 325 -2.64 -10.15 8.55
CA GLY A 325 -1.35 -10.15 9.25
C GLY A 325 -1.22 -8.98 10.23
N ASP A 326 -0.40 -9.18 11.27
CA ASP A 326 0.01 -8.17 12.24
C ASP A 326 1.52 -7.97 12.12
N ILE A 327 1.94 -6.87 11.50
CA ILE A 327 3.30 -6.67 11.02
C ILE A 327 3.89 -5.42 11.69
N GLY A 328 5.01 -5.57 12.37
CA GLY A 328 5.85 -4.47 12.87
C GLY A 328 6.56 -3.73 11.74
N ALA A 329 7.84 -3.42 11.93
CA ALA A 329 8.65 -2.73 10.94
C ALA A 329 8.97 -3.66 9.75
N VAL A 330 8.61 -3.26 8.54
CA VAL A 330 8.76 -4.11 7.33
C VAL A 330 9.31 -3.34 6.14
N THR A 331 10.12 -4.02 5.32
CA THR A 331 10.55 -3.51 4.01
C THR A 331 10.24 -4.49 2.88
N PHE A 332 9.74 -3.92 1.79
CA PHE A 332 9.55 -4.52 0.47
C PHE A 332 10.34 -3.71 -0.58
N GLU A 333 11.46 -3.10 -0.17
CA GLU A 333 12.31 -2.30 -1.06
C GLU A 333 12.79 -3.14 -2.26
N ASP A 334 12.68 -2.60 -3.47
CA ASP A 334 13.05 -3.30 -4.71
C ASP A 334 12.35 -4.67 -4.91
N THR A 335 11.23 -4.93 -4.21
CA THR A 335 10.47 -6.18 -4.34
C THR A 335 9.68 -6.19 -5.64
N THR A 336 9.62 -7.34 -6.30
CA THR A 336 8.80 -7.56 -7.49
C THR A 336 7.68 -8.56 -7.22
N PHE A 337 6.44 -8.11 -7.38
CA PHE A 337 5.23 -8.93 -7.34
C PHE A 337 4.75 -9.16 -8.79
N ASP A 338 5.11 -10.29 -9.40
CA ASP A 338 4.66 -10.64 -10.75
C ASP A 338 3.17 -11.04 -10.79
N GLY A 339 2.67 -11.61 -9.68
CA GLY A 339 1.26 -11.95 -9.47
C GLY A 339 0.54 -10.97 -8.54
N ASP A 340 -0.68 -11.32 -8.13
CA ASP A 340 -1.47 -10.48 -7.22
C ASP A 340 -0.82 -10.42 -5.83
N ALA A 341 -0.73 -9.23 -5.26
CA ALA A 341 -0.21 -8.99 -3.92
C ALA A 341 -1.36 -8.52 -3.00
N ARG A 342 -1.70 -9.32 -1.99
CA ARG A 342 -2.85 -9.06 -1.11
C ARG A 342 -2.41 -8.71 0.30
N PHE A 343 -2.69 -7.48 0.69
CA PHE A 343 -2.53 -6.88 2.01
C PHE A 343 -3.90 -6.47 2.59
N HIS A 344 -4.96 -7.23 2.28
CA HIS A 344 -6.30 -7.00 2.83
C HIS A 344 -6.29 -7.11 4.36
N ASP A 345 -6.88 -6.13 5.05
CA ASP A 345 -7.07 -6.15 6.52
C ASP A 345 -5.76 -6.37 7.30
N VAL A 346 -4.62 -5.91 6.75
CA VAL A 346 -3.31 -6.00 7.41
C VAL A 346 -3.12 -4.80 8.35
N LEU A 347 -2.60 -5.07 9.55
CA LEU A 347 -2.15 -4.06 10.48
C LEU A 347 -0.63 -3.90 10.38
N PHE A 348 -0.16 -2.74 9.95
CA PHE A 348 1.24 -2.33 10.01
C PHE A 348 1.43 -1.43 11.24
N GLN A 349 1.97 -1.98 12.31
CA GLN A 349 2.11 -1.32 13.61
C GLN A 349 3.25 -0.28 13.63
N GLU A 350 4.31 -0.54 12.85
CA GLU A 350 5.47 0.34 12.73
C GLU A 350 5.73 0.71 11.26
N ARG A 351 6.95 1.22 10.96
CA ARG A 351 7.28 1.74 9.62
C ARG A 351 7.23 0.64 8.57
N ALA A 352 6.55 0.93 7.45
CA ALA A 352 6.52 0.08 6.27
C ALA A 352 7.17 0.77 5.06
N SER A 353 7.99 0.05 4.30
CA SER A 353 8.59 0.57 3.06
C SER A 353 8.23 -0.32 1.87
N PHE A 354 7.71 0.29 0.80
CA PHE A 354 7.51 -0.30 -0.52
C PHE A 354 8.30 0.47 -1.58
N GLN A 355 9.40 1.11 -1.17
CA GLN A 355 10.22 1.94 -2.05
C GLN A 355 10.72 1.14 -3.26
N ALA A 356 10.58 1.70 -4.45
CA ALA A 356 10.95 1.08 -5.72
C ALA A 356 10.31 -0.32 -5.98
N ALA A 357 9.27 -0.70 -5.22
CA ALA A 357 8.57 -1.97 -5.44
C ALA A 357 7.80 -1.94 -6.77
N THR A 358 7.72 -3.10 -7.44
CA THR A 358 6.97 -3.27 -8.69
C THR A 358 5.83 -4.25 -8.50
N PHE A 359 4.61 -3.80 -8.76
CA PHE A 359 3.39 -4.62 -8.73
C PHE A 359 2.91 -4.84 -10.16
N ALA A 360 3.25 -5.99 -10.75
CA ALA A 360 2.81 -6.35 -12.11
C ALA A 360 1.35 -6.85 -12.11
N GLY A 361 0.96 -7.59 -11.06
CA GLY A 361 -0.42 -8.03 -10.80
C GLY A 361 -1.24 -7.00 -10.03
N GLU A 362 -2.43 -7.41 -9.56
CA GLU A 362 -3.29 -6.56 -8.73
C GLU A 362 -2.69 -6.37 -7.32
N ALA A 363 -2.56 -5.13 -6.88
CA ALA A 363 -2.12 -4.79 -5.53
C ALA A 363 -3.35 -4.39 -4.70
N VAL A 364 -3.63 -5.16 -3.64
CA VAL A 364 -4.84 -5.02 -2.83
C VAL A 364 -4.45 -4.65 -1.39
N PHE A 365 -4.73 -3.42 -0.98
CA PHE A 365 -4.51 -2.85 0.35
C PHE A 365 -5.85 -2.42 0.99
N ASP A 366 -6.96 -3.05 0.62
CA ASP A 366 -8.27 -2.67 1.12
C ASP A 366 -8.39 -2.95 2.63
N ALA A 367 -8.92 -1.96 3.35
CA ALA A 367 -9.00 -1.97 4.81
C ALA A 367 -7.68 -2.20 5.57
N ALA A 368 -6.52 -2.05 4.92
CA ALA A 368 -5.23 -2.08 5.61
C ALA A 368 -5.08 -0.84 6.52
N THR A 369 -4.42 -1.00 7.66
CA THR A 369 -4.15 0.07 8.62
C THR A 369 -2.64 0.24 8.80
N PHE A 370 -2.15 1.47 8.67
CA PHE A 370 -0.76 1.85 8.90
C PHE A 370 -0.70 2.83 10.09
N ASP A 371 -0.26 2.33 11.24
CA ASP A 371 -0.18 3.10 12.50
C ASP A 371 1.03 4.06 12.51
N ASP A 372 2.08 3.76 11.74
CA ASP A 372 3.26 4.61 11.54
C ASP A 372 3.46 4.98 10.05
N GLU A 373 4.57 5.65 9.74
CA GLU A 373 4.92 6.14 8.41
C GLU A 373 5.10 5.02 7.39
N VAL A 374 4.49 5.19 6.20
CA VAL A 374 4.68 4.30 5.05
C VAL A 374 5.16 5.06 3.82
N THR A 375 6.11 4.49 3.09
CA THR A 375 6.58 5.03 1.80
C THR A 375 6.38 4.04 0.66
N PHE A 376 5.88 4.54 -0.46
CA PHE A 376 5.82 3.88 -1.76
C PHE A 376 6.73 4.58 -2.76
N GLU A 377 7.69 5.40 -2.31
CA GLU A 377 8.50 6.26 -3.18
C GLU A 377 9.13 5.48 -4.35
N GLY A 378 8.92 5.96 -5.58
CA GLY A 378 9.41 5.33 -6.81
C GLY A 378 8.77 3.99 -7.17
N ALA A 379 7.74 3.54 -6.45
CA ALA A 379 7.05 2.29 -6.76
C ALA A 379 6.30 2.37 -8.11
N THR A 380 6.12 1.21 -8.75
CA THR A 380 5.36 1.09 -10.01
C THR A 380 4.23 0.07 -9.86
N PHE A 381 3.00 0.50 -10.14
CA PHE A 381 1.82 -0.33 -10.20
C PHE A 381 1.41 -0.53 -11.66
N GLU A 382 1.81 -1.65 -12.26
CA GLU A 382 1.41 -2.01 -13.63
C GLU A 382 -0.02 -2.55 -13.66
N GLY A 383 -0.41 -3.35 -12.66
CA GLY A 383 -1.78 -3.79 -12.42
C GLY A 383 -2.60 -2.77 -11.61
N PRO A 384 -3.89 -3.05 -11.35
CA PRO A 384 -4.74 -2.19 -10.52
C PRO A 384 -4.21 -2.09 -9.09
N ALA A 385 -4.25 -0.88 -8.52
CA ALA A 385 -3.86 -0.60 -7.15
C ALA A 385 -5.09 -0.19 -6.34
N ASN A 386 -5.54 -1.07 -5.46
CA ASN A 386 -6.75 -0.91 -4.66
C ASN A 386 -6.41 -0.59 -3.21
N PHE A 387 -6.76 0.61 -2.78
CA PHE A 387 -6.66 1.11 -1.41
C PHE A 387 -8.02 1.48 -0.78
N PRO A 388 -9.15 0.81 -1.09
CA PRO A 388 -10.42 1.27 -0.56
C PRO A 388 -10.51 1.06 0.95
N GLY A 389 -10.89 2.11 1.68
CA GLY A 389 -10.99 2.07 3.14
C GLY A 389 -9.66 1.90 3.88
N VAL A 390 -8.51 2.09 3.22
CA VAL A 390 -7.21 2.10 3.88
C VAL A 390 -7.12 3.24 4.90
N GLU A 391 -6.45 3.01 6.03
CA GLU A 391 -6.20 4.01 7.06
C GLU A 391 -4.68 4.25 7.20
N PHE A 392 -4.22 5.45 6.84
CA PHE A 392 -2.85 5.91 7.05
C PHE A 392 -2.81 6.91 8.21
N GLU A 393 -2.60 6.41 9.43
CA GLU A 393 -2.52 7.25 10.63
C GLU A 393 -1.21 8.04 10.63
N GLY A 394 -0.09 7.35 10.43
CA GLY A 394 1.27 7.88 10.50
C GLY A 394 1.68 8.38 11.88
N SER A 395 2.97 8.63 12.05
CA SER A 395 3.51 9.11 13.33
C SER A 395 2.88 10.45 13.76
N ASN A 396 2.78 10.68 15.07
CA ASN A 396 2.35 11.98 15.62
C ASN A 396 3.34 13.14 15.33
N ASN A 397 4.41 12.88 14.60
CA ASN A 397 5.44 13.87 14.30
C ASN A 397 4.91 14.84 13.23
N HIS A 398 5.06 16.13 13.47
CA HIS A 398 4.31 17.17 12.75
C HIS A 398 4.90 17.53 11.36
N ASP A 399 6.03 16.94 10.97
CA ASP A 399 6.81 17.38 9.80
C ASP A 399 6.94 16.31 8.69
N SER A 400 6.44 15.08 8.90
CA SER A 400 6.46 13.99 7.92
C SER A 400 5.05 13.64 7.42
N ALA A 401 4.94 13.21 6.17
CA ALA A 401 3.71 12.64 5.64
C ALA A 401 3.47 11.26 6.26
N SER A 402 2.23 10.93 6.62
CA SER A 402 1.86 9.58 7.06
C SER A 402 2.06 8.56 5.94
N VAL A 403 1.79 8.97 4.70
CA VAL A 403 2.07 8.19 3.50
C VAL A 403 2.73 9.02 2.40
N THR A 404 3.75 8.45 1.76
CA THR A 404 4.46 9.06 0.63
C THR A 404 4.30 8.22 -0.63
N PHE A 405 3.67 8.77 -1.67
CA PHE A 405 3.54 8.22 -3.02
C PHE A 405 4.36 9.03 -4.04
N ASP A 406 5.49 9.57 -3.61
CA ASP A 406 6.33 10.42 -4.44
C ASP A 406 7.00 9.61 -5.55
N GLU A 407 7.06 10.18 -6.76
CA GLU A 407 7.60 9.54 -7.96
C GLU A 407 6.94 8.19 -8.32
N VAL A 408 5.74 7.91 -7.78
CA VAL A 408 5.00 6.67 -8.07
C VAL A 408 4.38 6.70 -9.45
N ARG A 409 4.42 5.55 -10.12
CA ARG A 409 3.75 5.34 -11.40
C ARG A 409 2.58 4.36 -11.27
N PHE A 410 1.37 4.84 -11.49
CA PHE A 410 0.18 4.01 -11.65
C PHE A 410 -0.15 3.86 -13.14
N SER A 411 0.27 2.73 -13.73
CA SER A 411 -0.14 2.35 -15.08
C SER A 411 -1.51 1.66 -15.07
N GLY A 412 -1.85 0.91 -14.02
CA GLY A 412 -3.20 0.42 -13.76
C GLY A 412 -4.13 1.46 -13.12
N ASP A 413 -5.37 1.07 -12.83
CA ASP A 413 -6.33 1.91 -12.11
C ASP A 413 -5.88 2.13 -10.66
N ALA A 414 -5.97 3.38 -10.17
CA ALA A 414 -5.64 3.73 -8.79
C ALA A 414 -6.92 4.06 -8.01
N ASN A 415 -7.26 3.25 -7.01
CA ASN A 415 -8.51 3.35 -6.27
C ASN A 415 -8.29 3.59 -4.77
N PHE A 416 -8.49 4.82 -4.33
CA PHE A 416 -8.44 5.28 -2.93
C PHE A 416 -9.84 5.62 -2.38
N HIS A 417 -10.90 4.94 -2.84
CA HIS A 417 -12.26 5.17 -2.33
C HIS A 417 -12.31 4.98 -0.81
N HIS A 418 -12.81 5.96 -0.05
CA HIS A 418 -12.89 5.90 1.41
C HIS A 418 -11.54 5.84 2.14
N ALA A 419 -10.42 6.07 1.44
CA ALA A 419 -9.13 6.14 2.10
C ALA A 419 -9.12 7.27 3.14
N TRP A 420 -8.54 6.99 4.31
CA TRP A 420 -8.34 7.96 5.37
C TRP A 420 -6.86 8.19 5.56
N CYS A 421 -6.40 9.43 5.38
CA CYS A 421 -5.00 9.80 5.54
C CYS A 421 -4.92 10.96 6.53
N THR A 422 -4.02 10.87 7.52
CA THR A 422 -3.65 12.05 8.31
C THR A 422 -2.93 13.07 7.43
N SER A 423 -1.82 12.69 6.81
CA SER A 423 -1.13 13.46 5.78
C SER A 423 -0.67 12.56 4.63
N ALA A 424 -0.73 13.05 3.40
CA ALA A 424 -0.31 12.29 2.22
C ALA A 424 0.47 13.17 1.24
N SER A 425 1.57 12.63 0.70
CA SER A 425 2.31 13.23 -0.41
C SER A 425 2.12 12.39 -1.67
N PHE A 426 1.79 13.04 -2.76
CA PHE A 426 1.69 12.51 -4.12
C PHE A 426 2.49 13.45 -5.03
N TRP A 427 3.78 13.58 -4.76
CA TRP A 427 4.66 14.50 -5.47
C TRP A 427 5.28 13.85 -6.71
N GLU A 428 5.10 14.47 -7.87
CA GLU A 428 5.54 13.94 -9.17
C GLU A 428 4.96 12.55 -9.52
N VAL A 429 3.81 12.21 -8.92
CA VAL A 429 3.06 10.98 -9.21
C VAL A 429 2.54 10.99 -10.64
N SER A 430 2.42 9.83 -11.27
CA SER A 430 1.78 9.70 -12.57
C SER A 430 0.64 8.68 -12.58
N PHE A 431 -0.50 9.07 -13.16
CA PHE A 431 -1.66 8.20 -13.37
C PHE A 431 -1.93 8.10 -14.87
N GLU A 432 -1.83 6.89 -15.43
CA GLU A 432 -2.16 6.63 -16.84
C GLU A 432 -3.68 6.50 -17.08
N HIS A 433 -4.42 6.16 -16.03
CA HIS A 433 -5.89 6.08 -16.01
C HIS A 433 -6.48 7.06 -14.99
N ALA A 434 -7.80 7.05 -14.81
CA ALA A 434 -8.45 7.89 -13.82
C ALA A 434 -8.10 7.44 -12.39
N ALA A 435 -7.75 8.39 -11.53
CA ALA A 435 -7.48 8.12 -10.12
C ALA A 435 -8.73 8.41 -9.28
N CYS A 436 -9.18 7.42 -8.52
CA CYS A 436 -10.38 7.52 -7.70
C CYS A 436 -10.01 7.86 -6.25
N PHE A 437 -10.48 8.99 -5.74
CA PHE A 437 -10.37 9.42 -4.33
C PHE A 437 -11.76 9.73 -3.76
N THR A 438 -12.80 9.03 -4.24
CA THR A 438 -14.16 9.30 -3.80
C THR A 438 -14.30 9.03 -2.32
N GLU A 439 -14.97 9.92 -1.59
CA GLU A 439 -15.19 9.81 -0.13
C GLU A 439 -13.89 9.69 0.70
N ALA A 440 -12.72 9.97 0.12
CA ALA A 440 -11.44 9.97 0.81
C ALA A 440 -11.30 11.18 1.74
N LYS A 441 -10.51 11.04 2.81
CA LYS A 441 -10.35 12.07 3.85
C LYS A 441 -8.88 12.31 4.12
N PHE A 442 -8.44 13.54 3.86
CA PHE A 442 -7.10 14.04 4.19
C PHE A 442 -7.25 15.06 5.33
N THR A 443 -6.89 14.67 6.55
CA THR A 443 -7.28 15.43 7.76
C THR A 443 -6.29 16.52 8.19
N LYS A 444 -5.00 16.40 7.83
CA LYS A 444 -3.98 17.43 8.05
C LYS A 444 -3.43 18.01 6.76
N HIS A 445 -2.91 17.20 5.82
CA HIS A 445 -2.23 17.73 4.63
C HIS A 445 -2.37 16.79 3.43
N LEU A 446 -2.54 17.35 2.23
CA LEU A 446 -2.42 16.64 0.95
C LEU A 446 -1.55 17.46 0.00
N ASP A 447 -0.37 16.94 -0.36
CA ASP A 447 0.46 17.49 -1.43
C ASP A 447 0.27 16.66 -2.68
N LEU A 448 -0.13 17.30 -3.78
CA LEU A 448 -0.42 16.62 -5.03
C LEU A 448 0.18 17.37 -6.21
N LYS A 449 1.15 16.75 -6.86
CA LYS A 449 1.72 17.18 -8.14
C LYS A 449 1.71 16.00 -9.09
N VAL A 450 0.83 16.05 -10.08
CA VAL A 450 0.71 14.97 -11.08
C VAL A 450 1.59 15.28 -12.29
N SER A 451 2.46 14.35 -12.64
CA SER A 451 3.31 14.36 -13.84
C SER A 451 2.49 14.01 -15.09
N GLU A 452 2.70 14.75 -16.18
CA GLU A 452 1.97 14.53 -17.44
C GLU A 452 2.61 13.44 -18.30
N ASN A 453 1.82 12.39 -18.61
CA ASN A 453 2.25 11.26 -19.47
C ASN A 453 1.63 11.28 -20.88
N GLY A 454 1.11 12.43 -21.34
CA GLY A 454 0.63 12.63 -22.72
C GLY A 454 -0.85 12.27 -22.98
N GLY A 455 -1.59 11.82 -21.96
CA GLY A 455 -3.05 11.65 -21.98
C GLY A 455 -3.76 12.63 -21.03
N ASP A 456 -5.08 12.74 -21.15
CA ASP A 456 -5.89 13.51 -20.19
C ASP A 456 -6.19 12.64 -18.96
N THR A 457 -5.74 13.07 -17.79
CA THR A 457 -5.92 12.35 -16.51
C THR A 457 -7.01 13.02 -15.69
N VAL A 458 -7.94 12.23 -15.15
CA VAL A 458 -8.95 12.71 -14.20
C VAL A 458 -8.63 12.20 -12.81
N VAL A 459 -8.52 13.13 -11.86
CA VAL A 459 -8.42 12.82 -10.43
C VAL A 459 -9.78 13.12 -9.79
N ASN A 460 -10.48 12.07 -9.37
CA ASN A 460 -11.84 12.13 -8.86
C ASN A 460 -11.87 12.26 -7.34
N PHE A 461 -12.14 13.46 -6.84
CA PHE A 461 -12.32 13.76 -5.42
C PHE A 461 -13.80 13.89 -5.04
N THR A 462 -14.70 13.16 -5.69
CA THR A 462 -16.13 13.25 -5.38
C THR A 462 -16.39 12.90 -3.91
N ASP A 463 -16.99 13.83 -3.17
CA ASP A 463 -17.27 13.72 -1.72
C ASP A 463 -16.03 13.56 -0.83
N ALA A 464 -14.86 13.90 -1.34
CA ALA A 464 -13.64 13.89 -0.54
C ALA A 464 -13.58 15.09 0.43
N VAL A 465 -12.81 14.94 1.52
CA VAL A 465 -12.50 16.00 2.47
C VAL A 465 -11.01 16.31 2.41
N LEU A 466 -10.65 17.52 1.99
CA LEU A 466 -9.25 17.98 1.92
C LEU A 466 -9.05 19.13 2.93
N ALA A 467 -8.45 18.87 4.09
CA ALA A 467 -8.36 19.86 5.17
C ALA A 467 -7.32 20.97 4.93
N ASP A 468 -6.16 20.61 4.38
CA ASP A 468 -5.06 21.52 4.03
C ASP A 468 -4.19 20.86 2.96
N GLY A 469 -3.25 21.63 2.39
CA GLY A 469 -2.27 21.10 1.43
C GLY A 469 -2.13 21.92 0.16
N GLU A 470 -1.41 21.39 -0.83
CA GLU A 470 -1.19 22.03 -2.11
C GLU A 470 -1.49 21.09 -3.29
N ILE A 471 -2.27 21.58 -4.26
CA ILE A 471 -2.49 20.93 -5.55
C ILE A 471 -1.80 21.76 -6.64
N VAL A 472 -0.78 21.18 -7.27
CA VAL A 472 0.01 21.83 -8.33
C VAL A 472 -0.49 21.35 -9.69
N GLN A 473 -0.99 22.28 -10.50
CA GLN A 473 -1.38 21.99 -11.88
C GLN A 473 -0.13 21.90 -12.78
N PRO A 474 0.06 20.81 -13.54
CA PRO A 474 1.16 20.70 -14.50
C PRO A 474 0.97 21.63 -15.72
N ASP A 475 2.07 21.94 -16.39
CA ASP A 475 2.13 22.99 -17.43
C ASP A 475 1.35 22.68 -18.72
N GLY A 476 1.24 21.41 -19.15
CA GLY A 476 0.49 21.07 -20.36
C GLY A 476 -1.02 21.24 -20.20
N GLY A 477 -1.52 21.16 -18.97
CA GLY A 477 -2.94 21.23 -18.61
C GLY A 477 -3.70 19.92 -18.81
N GLY A 478 -3.00 18.78 -18.90
CA GLY A 478 -3.58 17.45 -19.14
C GLY A 478 -4.40 16.90 -17.96
N VAL A 479 -4.19 17.42 -16.75
CA VAL A 479 -4.81 16.87 -15.54
C VAL A 479 -6.05 17.70 -15.13
N ARG A 480 -7.17 17.02 -14.87
CA ARG A 480 -8.43 17.59 -14.39
C ARG A 480 -8.79 17.03 -13.01
N TYR A 481 -9.29 17.89 -12.13
CA TYR A 481 -9.69 17.54 -10.77
C TYR A 481 -11.19 17.67 -10.60
N ASP A 482 -11.89 16.59 -10.23
CA ASP A 482 -13.32 16.61 -9.94
C ASP A 482 -13.61 16.74 -8.44
N LEU A 483 -13.98 17.94 -7.99
CA LEU A 483 -14.30 18.24 -6.59
C LEU A 483 -15.82 18.30 -6.36
N THR A 484 -16.58 17.45 -7.07
CA THR A 484 -18.03 17.31 -6.87
C THR A 484 -18.34 16.97 -5.43
N ILE A 485 -19.26 17.70 -4.79
CA ILE A 485 -19.69 17.50 -3.40
C ILE A 485 -18.57 17.47 -2.32
N ALA A 486 -17.31 17.68 -2.72
CA ALA A 486 -16.15 17.67 -1.85
C ALA A 486 -16.18 18.83 -0.83
N THR A 487 -15.41 18.68 0.24
CA THR A 487 -15.17 19.71 1.24
C THR A 487 -13.71 20.15 1.21
N LEU A 488 -13.49 21.43 0.94
CA LEU A 488 -12.17 22.04 0.81
C LEU A 488 -11.86 22.97 1.98
N GLY A 489 -10.78 22.65 2.67
CA GLY A 489 -10.17 23.40 3.74
C GLY A 489 -9.25 24.52 3.25
N SER A 490 -8.07 24.63 3.84
CA SER A 490 -7.02 25.63 3.50
C SER A 490 -6.18 25.27 2.27
N VAL A 491 -6.65 24.39 1.40
CA VAL A 491 -5.92 23.87 0.24
C VAL A 491 -5.50 24.99 -0.75
N GLY A 492 -4.23 25.04 -1.11
CA GLY A 492 -3.65 25.90 -2.13
C GLY A 492 -3.71 25.27 -3.52
N PHE A 493 -3.93 26.09 -4.55
CA PHE A 493 -3.79 25.70 -5.94
C PHE A 493 -2.73 26.56 -6.63
N SER A 494 -1.76 25.91 -7.26
CA SER A 494 -0.65 26.58 -7.97
C SER A 494 -0.39 25.96 -9.35
N VAL A 495 0.60 26.49 -10.09
CA VAL A 495 1.00 26.04 -11.42
C VAL A 495 2.51 25.94 -11.46
N GLU A 496 3.06 24.90 -12.10
CA GLU A 496 4.48 24.57 -12.08
C GLU A 496 5.40 25.64 -12.73
N SER A 497 5.18 26.05 -13.98
CA SER A 497 5.99 27.09 -14.65
C SER A 497 5.25 27.83 -15.78
N GLY A 498 4.73 29.01 -15.47
CA GLY A 498 4.58 30.14 -16.41
C GLY A 498 3.86 29.92 -17.76
N ALA A 499 2.53 30.10 -17.80
CA ALA A 499 1.86 31.17 -18.56
C ALA A 499 0.31 31.04 -18.54
N HIS A 500 -0.34 32.05 -17.97
CA HIS A 500 -1.61 32.62 -18.45
C HIS A 500 -2.81 31.68 -18.74
N ARG A 501 -3.01 30.62 -17.97
CA ARG A 501 -4.28 29.86 -17.99
C ARG A 501 -5.09 30.12 -16.73
N ASP A 502 -6.40 29.99 -16.85
CA ASP A 502 -7.33 30.11 -15.73
C ASP A 502 -7.27 28.81 -14.93
N LEU A 503 -6.48 28.78 -13.85
CA LEU A 503 -6.20 27.57 -13.06
C LEU A 503 -7.46 26.76 -12.73
N PHE A 504 -8.54 27.45 -12.37
CA PHE A 504 -9.79 26.81 -11.99
C PHE A 504 -10.59 26.23 -13.16
N GLN A 505 -10.18 26.42 -14.42
CA GLN A 505 -10.81 25.72 -15.54
C GLN A 505 -10.55 24.21 -15.51
N TYR A 506 -9.46 23.78 -14.86
CA TYR A 506 -9.11 22.36 -14.69
C TYR A 506 -9.73 21.75 -13.44
N VAL A 507 -10.41 22.57 -12.62
CA VAL A 507 -10.94 22.15 -11.32
C VAL A 507 -12.45 22.30 -11.33
N ARG A 508 -13.15 21.17 -11.20
CA ARG A 508 -14.60 21.14 -11.28
C ARG A 508 -15.23 21.38 -9.91
N PHE A 509 -15.66 22.61 -9.65
CA PHE A 509 -16.41 22.94 -8.42
C PHE A 509 -17.93 22.77 -8.59
N CYS A 510 -18.47 21.60 -8.27
CA CYS A 510 -19.91 21.32 -8.34
C CYS A 510 -20.48 20.92 -6.98
N ASP A 511 -21.33 21.77 -6.40
CA ASP A 511 -21.86 21.60 -5.05
C ASP A 511 -20.77 21.37 -3.98
N THR A 512 -19.57 21.93 -4.22
CA THR A 512 -18.40 21.87 -3.32
C THR A 512 -18.57 22.79 -2.11
N THR A 513 -18.20 22.30 -0.93
CA THR A 513 -18.11 23.07 0.32
C THR A 513 -16.74 23.67 0.48
N PHE A 514 -16.68 24.92 0.96
CA PHE A 514 -15.44 25.61 1.27
C PHE A 514 -15.44 25.96 2.76
N GLU A 515 -14.49 25.44 3.52
CA GLU A 515 -14.31 25.65 4.96
C GLU A 515 -12.93 26.30 5.17
N ASN A 516 -12.87 27.60 5.45
CA ASN A 516 -11.60 28.34 5.59
C ASN A 516 -10.72 28.44 4.33
N PHE A 517 -11.19 28.02 3.16
CA PHE A 517 -10.51 28.22 1.88
C PHE A 517 -10.11 29.67 1.62
N ASP A 518 -8.82 29.93 1.40
CA ASP A 518 -8.31 31.29 1.16
C ASP A 518 -8.46 31.73 -0.30
N PHE A 519 -9.60 32.34 -0.62
CA PHE A 519 -9.80 32.98 -1.92
C PHE A 519 -8.84 34.16 -2.21
N THR A 520 -8.14 34.69 -1.19
CA THR A 520 -7.21 35.82 -1.33
C THR A 520 -5.91 35.39 -1.99
N ALA A 521 -5.33 34.26 -1.57
CA ALA A 521 -4.19 33.63 -2.22
C ALA A 521 -4.44 33.43 -3.73
N HIS A 522 -5.68 33.11 -4.10
CA HIS A 522 -6.10 32.82 -5.47
C HIS A 522 -6.69 34.04 -6.22
N ALA A 523 -6.68 35.24 -5.63
CA ALA A 523 -7.38 36.41 -6.16
C ALA A 523 -6.89 36.82 -7.57
N HIS A 524 -5.61 36.57 -7.89
CA HIS A 524 -5.04 36.91 -9.18
C HIS A 524 -5.58 36.03 -10.31
N PHE A 525 -5.86 34.74 -10.05
CA PHE A 525 -6.53 33.83 -10.98
C PHE A 525 -8.00 34.21 -11.13
N LEU A 526 -8.71 34.35 -9.99
CA LEU A 526 -10.14 34.69 -9.96
C LEU A 526 -10.46 36.03 -10.63
N THR A 527 -9.57 37.01 -10.54
CA THR A 527 -9.78 38.31 -11.20
C THR A 527 -9.75 38.19 -12.72
N ARG A 528 -8.92 37.29 -13.27
CA ARG A 528 -8.86 37.03 -14.72
C ARG A 528 -10.08 36.26 -15.23
N SER A 529 -10.63 35.36 -14.41
CA SER A 529 -11.82 34.58 -14.73
C SER A 529 -13.15 35.33 -14.55
N ASP A 530 -13.12 36.61 -14.14
CA ASP A 530 -14.30 37.34 -13.64
C ASP A 530 -15.00 36.56 -12.51
N TRP A 531 -14.23 35.92 -11.62
CA TRP A 531 -14.69 35.16 -10.46
C TRP A 531 -15.64 34.01 -10.86
N ARG A 532 -15.32 33.33 -11.97
CA ARG A 532 -16.03 32.12 -12.42
C ARG A 532 -15.41 30.89 -11.75
N LEU A 533 -16.24 30.13 -11.03
CA LEU A 533 -15.87 28.85 -10.38
C LEU A 533 -16.50 27.65 -11.08
N HIS A 534 -17.47 27.88 -11.97
CA HIS A 534 -18.24 26.84 -12.65
C HIS A 534 -17.75 26.60 -14.07
N ASP A 535 -16.74 27.35 -14.51
CA ASP A 535 -16.11 27.12 -15.79
C ASP A 535 -15.19 25.93 -15.57
N PHE A 536 -15.51 24.81 -16.21
CA PHE A 536 -14.73 23.60 -16.19
C PHE A 536 -14.57 23.14 -17.63
N ASP A 537 -13.32 22.96 -18.05
CA ASP A 537 -12.97 22.49 -19.38
C ASP A 537 -12.74 20.99 -19.32
N ASP A 538 -13.78 20.25 -19.71
CA ASP A 538 -13.70 18.80 -19.81
C ASP A 538 -12.91 18.35 -21.05
N ASP A 539 -12.58 19.25 -21.98
CA ASP A 539 -11.88 18.95 -23.25
C ASP A 539 -12.44 17.73 -24.01
N GLY A 540 -13.74 17.44 -23.84
CA GLY A 540 -14.39 16.27 -24.44
C GLY A 540 -14.09 14.94 -23.76
N LEU A 541 -13.64 14.93 -22.50
CA LEU A 541 -13.45 13.73 -21.68
C LEU A 541 -14.71 12.86 -21.65
N GLU A 542 -14.56 11.57 -21.96
CA GLU A 542 -15.61 10.56 -21.78
C GLU A 542 -15.66 10.13 -20.29
N TYR A 543 -16.08 11.04 -19.41
CA TYR A 543 -16.14 10.81 -17.96
C TYR A 543 -17.54 11.11 -17.40
N GLU A 544 -18.08 10.19 -16.59
CA GLU A 544 -19.40 10.34 -15.96
C GLU A 544 -19.29 11.06 -14.62
N TYR A 545 -19.82 12.29 -14.56
CA TYR A 545 -19.83 13.08 -13.33
C TYR A 545 -20.98 12.66 -12.39
N ALA A 546 -20.67 12.46 -11.10
CA ALA A 546 -21.65 12.06 -10.09
C ALA A 546 -22.84 13.04 -9.95
N VAL A 547 -22.60 14.33 -10.21
CA VAL A 547 -23.63 15.37 -10.16
C VAL A 547 -23.53 16.27 -11.39
N GLU A 548 -24.63 16.48 -12.11
CA GLU A 548 -24.67 17.37 -13.27
C GLU A 548 -24.46 18.85 -12.88
N MET A 549 -23.73 19.61 -13.71
CA MET A 549 -23.47 21.05 -13.54
C MET A 549 -24.69 21.93 -13.88
N THR A 550 -25.81 21.69 -13.20
CA THR A 550 -27.05 22.45 -13.38
C THR A 550 -26.94 23.88 -12.81
N SER A 551 -27.82 24.79 -13.25
CA SER A 551 -27.88 26.14 -12.68
C SER A 551 -28.19 26.16 -11.17
N LEU A 552 -28.82 25.10 -10.64
CA LEU A 552 -29.06 24.93 -9.21
C LEU A 552 -27.77 24.60 -8.47
N ASN A 553 -26.99 23.63 -8.95
CA ASN A 553 -25.74 23.22 -8.30
C ASN A 553 -24.69 24.32 -8.36
N VAL A 554 -24.60 25.05 -9.48
CA VAL A 554 -23.75 26.24 -9.59
C VAL A 554 -24.19 27.34 -8.59
N GLU A 555 -25.50 27.55 -8.40
CA GLU A 555 -25.99 28.49 -7.38
C GLU A 555 -25.55 28.07 -5.96
N LYS A 556 -25.62 26.78 -5.64
CA LYS A 556 -25.17 26.24 -4.35
C LYS A 556 -23.66 26.42 -4.15
N THR A 557 -22.82 26.10 -5.15
CA THR A 557 -21.37 26.31 -5.09
C THR A 557 -21.06 27.77 -4.75
N TYR A 558 -21.66 28.73 -5.47
CA TYR A 558 -21.44 30.15 -5.18
C TYR A 558 -22.00 30.60 -3.84
N GLN A 559 -23.07 29.97 -3.35
CA GLN A 559 -23.61 30.26 -2.02
C GLN A 559 -22.62 29.82 -0.93
N ARG A 560 -22.01 28.64 -1.06
CA ARG A 560 -20.99 28.13 -0.13
C ARG A 560 -19.71 28.97 -0.19
N ALA A 561 -19.18 29.25 -1.39
CA ALA A 561 -18.02 30.11 -1.59
C ALA A 561 -18.22 31.52 -1.00
N LYS A 562 -19.41 32.12 -1.19
CA LYS A 562 -19.77 33.41 -0.60
C LYS A 562 -19.77 33.36 0.93
N THR A 563 -20.38 32.33 1.52
CA THR A 563 -20.42 32.19 2.98
C THR A 563 -19.01 32.05 3.54
N SER A 564 -18.18 31.19 2.96
CA SER A 564 -16.77 31.01 3.34
C SER A 564 -15.98 32.32 3.26
N ALA A 565 -16.01 33.01 2.11
CA ALA A 565 -15.35 34.30 1.95
C ALA A 565 -15.83 35.37 2.94
N SER A 566 -17.13 35.36 3.28
CA SER A 566 -17.69 36.28 4.29
C SER A 566 -17.19 35.98 5.70
N THR A 567 -17.07 34.69 6.05
CA THR A 567 -16.55 34.24 7.36
C THR A 567 -15.07 34.59 7.49
N ALA A 568 -14.29 34.44 6.42
CA ALA A 568 -12.88 34.85 6.35
C ALA A 568 -12.67 36.37 6.30
N GLY A 569 -13.72 37.19 6.31
CA GLY A 569 -13.61 38.66 6.21
C GLY A 569 -13.23 39.19 4.83
N ASN A 570 -13.18 38.35 3.80
CA ASN A 570 -12.90 38.77 2.42
C ASN A 570 -14.15 39.37 1.75
N VAL A 571 -14.33 40.67 1.97
CA VAL A 571 -15.46 41.47 1.45
C VAL A 571 -15.53 41.44 -0.08
N GLU A 572 -14.40 41.54 -0.76
CA GLU A 572 -14.37 41.59 -2.23
C GLU A 572 -14.88 40.27 -2.83
N ALA A 573 -14.29 39.14 -2.41
CA ALA A 573 -14.68 37.82 -2.87
C ALA A 573 -16.15 37.52 -2.56
N SER A 574 -16.59 37.77 -1.33
CA SER A 574 -18.00 37.62 -0.92
C SER A 574 -18.95 38.45 -1.79
N GLY A 575 -18.57 39.68 -2.13
CA GLY A 575 -19.31 40.56 -3.03
C GLY A 575 -19.42 40.01 -4.46
N LYS A 576 -18.32 39.50 -5.01
CA LYS A 576 -18.25 38.92 -6.36
C LYS A 576 -19.03 37.62 -6.47
N PHE A 577 -18.89 36.71 -5.50
CA PHE A 577 -19.65 35.46 -5.44
C PHE A 577 -21.14 35.70 -5.23
N ARG A 578 -21.52 36.69 -4.41
CA ARG A 578 -22.94 37.11 -4.29
C ARG A 578 -23.52 37.52 -5.64
N PHE A 579 -22.75 38.24 -6.46
CA PHE A 579 -23.20 38.66 -7.79
C PHE A 579 -23.41 37.45 -8.71
N LYS A 580 -22.45 36.52 -8.78
CA LYS A 580 -22.57 35.30 -9.59
C LYS A 580 -23.73 34.43 -9.13
N ARG A 581 -23.87 34.17 -7.82
CA ARG A 581 -25.01 33.46 -7.23
C ARG A 581 -26.35 34.02 -7.72
N GLN A 582 -26.50 35.34 -7.72
CA GLN A 582 -27.74 36.00 -8.15
C GLN A 582 -28.01 35.85 -9.66
N GLN A 583 -26.98 35.72 -10.51
CA GLN A 583 -27.17 35.45 -11.93
C GLN A 583 -27.75 34.05 -12.17
N PHE A 584 -27.25 33.05 -11.44
CA PHE A 584 -27.72 31.66 -11.54
C PHE A 584 -29.08 31.45 -10.88
N ALA A 585 -29.31 32.06 -9.72
CA ALA A 585 -30.64 32.09 -9.09
C ALA A 585 -31.72 32.64 -10.05
N ARG A 586 -31.39 33.65 -10.87
CA ARG A 586 -32.31 34.17 -11.88
C ARG A 586 -32.61 33.17 -12.99
N ARG A 587 -31.64 32.34 -13.40
CA ARG A 587 -31.88 31.26 -14.37
C ARG A 587 -32.85 30.24 -13.77
N ASN A 588 -32.58 29.79 -12.55
CA ASN A 588 -33.47 28.88 -11.81
C ASN A 588 -34.91 29.44 -11.69
N TYR A 589 -35.07 30.71 -11.31
CA TYR A 589 -36.40 31.33 -11.27
C TYR A 589 -37.06 31.43 -12.65
N LYS A 590 -36.30 31.67 -13.70
CA LYS A 590 -36.80 31.76 -15.08
C LYS A 590 -37.28 30.40 -15.57
N ASP A 591 -36.57 29.34 -15.23
CA ASP A 591 -36.92 27.97 -15.60
C ASP A 591 -38.24 27.57 -14.91
N ILE A 592 -38.36 27.80 -13.59
CA ILE A 592 -39.61 27.59 -12.84
C ILE A 592 -40.76 28.46 -13.37
N ALA A 593 -40.49 29.71 -13.78
CA ALA A 593 -41.54 30.58 -14.32
C ALA A 593 -42.07 30.10 -15.69
N ARG A 594 -41.23 29.41 -16.46
CA ARG A 594 -41.53 28.91 -17.80
C ARG A 594 -42.07 27.48 -17.80
N ASP A 595 -41.87 26.73 -16.73
CA ASP A 595 -42.35 25.38 -16.59
C ASP A 595 -43.89 25.34 -16.63
N PRO A 596 -44.52 24.67 -17.62
CA PRO A 596 -45.96 24.51 -17.70
C PRO A 596 -46.54 23.56 -16.64
N ALA A 597 -45.74 22.70 -16.02
CA ALA A 597 -46.16 21.79 -14.95
C ALA A 597 -46.34 22.50 -13.60
N GLU A 598 -45.72 23.68 -13.42
CA GLU A 598 -45.78 24.45 -12.18
C GLU A 598 -47.10 25.23 -12.02
N PRO A 599 -47.64 25.38 -10.79
CA PRO A 599 -48.84 26.17 -10.55
C PRO A 599 -48.69 27.63 -10.99
N PHE A 600 -49.76 28.20 -11.54
CA PHE A 600 -49.79 29.58 -12.05
C PHE A 600 -49.26 30.63 -11.04
N ARG A 601 -49.60 30.48 -9.75
CA ARG A 601 -49.10 31.37 -8.69
C ARG A 601 -47.58 31.26 -8.50
N THR A 602 -47.03 30.05 -8.57
CA THR A 602 -45.59 29.79 -8.47
C THR A 602 -44.86 30.43 -9.65
N ARG A 603 -45.43 30.31 -10.86
CA ARG A 603 -44.88 30.90 -12.08
C ARG A 603 -44.84 32.43 -12.03
N ILE A 604 -45.94 33.08 -11.60
CA ILE A 604 -45.97 34.54 -11.41
C ILE A 604 -44.93 34.98 -10.38
N ARG A 605 -44.88 34.31 -9.22
CA ARG A 605 -43.96 34.67 -8.13
C ARG A 605 -42.50 34.58 -8.58
N ASN A 606 -42.13 33.52 -9.29
CA ASN A 606 -40.77 33.39 -9.82
C ASN A 606 -40.51 34.37 -10.98
N GLY A 607 -41.52 34.68 -11.81
CA GLY A 607 -41.44 35.76 -12.79
C GLY A 607 -41.14 37.13 -12.17
N GLN A 608 -41.78 37.45 -11.03
CA GLN A 608 -41.48 38.66 -10.25
C GLN A 608 -40.03 38.65 -9.73
N ARG A 609 -39.55 37.52 -9.19
CA ARG A 609 -38.15 37.39 -8.73
C ARG A 609 -37.14 37.58 -9.87
N VAL A 610 -37.45 37.11 -11.09
CA VAL A 610 -36.62 37.36 -12.28
C VAL A 610 -36.55 38.85 -12.59
N ALA A 611 -37.71 39.54 -12.58
CA ALA A 611 -37.78 40.97 -12.85
C ALA A 611 -37.03 41.81 -11.80
N GLU A 612 -37.21 41.49 -10.52
CA GLU A 612 -36.51 42.15 -9.40
C GLU A 612 -34.99 41.96 -9.49
N ASN A 613 -34.53 40.72 -9.73
CA ASN A 613 -33.11 40.42 -9.87
C ASN A 613 -32.49 41.13 -11.08
N LEU A 614 -33.22 41.20 -12.20
CA LEU A 614 -32.78 41.94 -13.40
C LEU A 614 -32.67 43.44 -13.12
N PHE A 615 -33.68 44.01 -12.45
CA PHE A 615 -33.70 45.42 -12.06
C PHE A 615 -32.50 45.77 -11.18
N LEU A 616 -32.26 44.99 -10.12
CA LEU A 616 -31.10 45.19 -9.22
C LEU A 616 -29.76 44.99 -9.95
N GLY A 617 -29.69 44.06 -10.90
CA GLY A 617 -28.49 43.84 -11.70
C GLY A 617 -28.15 45.00 -12.64
N LEU A 618 -29.16 45.53 -13.34
CA LEU A 618 -29.01 46.64 -14.29
C LEU A 618 -28.67 47.95 -13.55
N THR A 619 -29.44 48.27 -12.51
CA THR A 619 -29.38 49.57 -11.85
C THR A 619 -28.18 49.74 -10.92
N CYS A 620 -27.98 48.81 -9.98
CA CYS A 620 -26.97 48.95 -8.93
C CYS A 620 -25.94 47.81 -8.89
N GLY A 621 -26.02 46.84 -9.82
CA GLY A 621 -25.16 45.65 -9.81
C GLY A 621 -25.28 44.87 -8.50
N HIS A 622 -26.52 44.68 -8.03
CA HIS A 622 -26.85 44.01 -6.76
C HIS A 622 -26.29 44.71 -5.51
N GLY A 623 -26.07 46.02 -5.61
CA GLY A 623 -25.57 46.87 -4.53
C GLY A 623 -24.06 47.12 -4.55
N MET A 624 -23.35 46.66 -5.58
CA MET A 624 -21.88 46.72 -5.65
C MET A 624 -21.33 47.80 -6.59
N ARG A 625 -22.16 48.43 -7.44
CA ARG A 625 -21.68 49.33 -8.51
C ARG A 625 -22.40 50.69 -8.49
N LEU A 626 -21.93 51.61 -7.65
CA LEU A 626 -22.50 52.96 -7.51
C LEU A 626 -22.57 53.74 -8.83
N TYR A 627 -21.55 53.62 -9.68
CA TYR A 627 -21.51 54.33 -10.97
C TYR A 627 -22.66 53.93 -11.90
N ARG A 628 -23.21 52.71 -11.78
CA ARG A 628 -24.38 52.29 -12.59
C ARG A 628 -25.62 53.06 -12.20
N ILE A 629 -25.79 53.37 -10.92
CA ILE A 629 -26.92 54.17 -10.44
C ILE A 629 -26.79 55.60 -10.97
N ALA A 630 -25.59 56.19 -10.86
CA ALA A 630 -25.31 57.51 -11.44
C ALA A 630 -25.56 57.54 -12.95
N ALA A 631 -25.13 56.50 -13.68
CA ALA A 631 -25.44 56.36 -15.10
C ALA A 631 -26.95 56.24 -15.36
N MET A 632 -27.73 55.59 -14.49
CA MET A 632 -29.19 55.55 -14.62
C MET A 632 -29.83 56.92 -14.44
N PHE A 633 -29.34 57.77 -13.52
CA PHE A 633 -29.80 59.15 -13.42
C PHE A 633 -29.54 59.97 -14.70
N ILE A 634 -28.50 59.63 -15.45
CA ILE A 634 -28.16 60.28 -16.72
C ILE A 634 -28.97 59.69 -17.87
N PHE A 635 -29.00 58.37 -18.04
CA PHE A 635 -29.52 57.74 -19.25
C PHE A 635 -30.99 57.35 -19.18
N PHE A 636 -31.56 57.15 -17.98
CA PHE A 636 -32.96 56.75 -17.86
C PHE A 636 -33.91 57.76 -18.53
N PRO A 637 -33.78 59.09 -18.35
CA PRO A 637 -34.65 60.09 -18.99
C PRO A 637 -34.60 60.06 -20.53
N VAL A 638 -33.55 59.51 -21.14
CA VAL A 638 -33.46 59.40 -22.59
C VAL A 638 -34.54 58.45 -23.15
N LEU A 639 -34.87 57.37 -22.43
CA LEU A 639 -35.83 56.37 -22.89
C LEU A 639 -37.28 56.93 -22.94
N PRO A 640 -37.81 57.56 -21.88
CA PRO A 640 -39.09 58.27 -21.97
C PRO A 640 -39.07 59.39 -22.99
N ALA A 641 -37.98 60.15 -23.12
CA ALA A 641 -37.86 61.19 -24.15
C ALA A 641 -38.04 60.65 -25.58
N LEU A 642 -37.50 59.46 -25.87
CA LEU A 642 -37.72 58.76 -27.14
C LEU A 642 -39.19 58.37 -27.32
N LEU A 643 -39.86 57.87 -26.28
CA LEU A 643 -41.29 57.56 -26.32
C LEU A 643 -42.15 58.81 -26.49
N TYR A 644 -41.82 59.91 -25.81
CA TYR A 644 -42.50 61.20 -25.98
C TYR A 644 -42.35 61.72 -27.42
N THR A 645 -41.16 61.58 -27.99
CA THR A 645 -40.85 62.09 -29.34
C THR A 645 -41.40 61.21 -30.46
N PHE A 646 -41.34 59.88 -30.33
CA PHE A 646 -41.64 58.93 -31.41
C PHE A 646 -42.79 57.95 -31.13
N GLY A 647 -43.30 57.89 -29.89
CA GLY A 647 -44.32 56.91 -29.47
C GLY A 647 -45.73 57.18 -30.01
N GLY A 648 -45.91 58.24 -30.79
CA GLY A 648 -47.19 58.60 -31.39
C GLY A 648 -48.20 59.19 -30.39
N PRO A 649 -49.45 59.43 -30.82
CA PRO A 649 -50.44 60.21 -30.06
C PRO A 649 -50.62 59.82 -28.58
N PRO A 650 -50.54 58.52 -28.17
CA PRO A 650 -50.65 58.14 -26.76
C PRO A 650 -49.56 58.70 -25.84
N PHE A 651 -48.38 59.04 -26.37
CA PHE A 651 -47.23 59.58 -25.63
C PHE A 651 -46.99 61.07 -25.90
N ARG A 652 -47.92 61.76 -26.59
CA ARG A 652 -47.75 63.16 -26.96
C ARG A 652 -47.54 64.08 -25.75
N THR A 653 -46.66 65.04 -25.91
CA THR A 653 -46.44 66.16 -25.00
C THR A 653 -46.74 67.49 -25.70
N GLY A 654 -46.85 68.57 -24.93
CA GLY A 654 -46.96 69.94 -25.46
C GLY A 654 -45.74 70.42 -26.26
N ALA A 655 -44.64 69.65 -26.30
CA ALA A 655 -43.45 69.94 -27.13
C ALA A 655 -43.54 69.36 -28.55
N GLY A 656 -44.55 68.52 -28.84
CA GLY A 656 -44.74 67.91 -30.16
C GLY A 656 -44.05 66.56 -30.34
N GLN A 657 -44.19 65.98 -31.53
CA GLN A 657 -43.67 64.65 -31.89
C GLN A 657 -43.05 64.65 -33.28
N VAL A 658 -42.18 63.69 -33.52
CA VAL A 658 -41.50 63.47 -34.80
C VAL A 658 -42.07 62.21 -35.44
N HIS A 659 -42.46 62.30 -36.71
CA HIS A 659 -43.19 61.24 -37.40
C HIS A 659 -42.38 60.49 -38.46
N SER A 660 -41.17 60.97 -38.78
CA SER A 660 -40.26 60.29 -39.71
C SER A 660 -38.78 60.54 -39.37
N ILE A 661 -37.90 59.67 -39.87
CA ILE A 661 -36.44 59.84 -39.73
C ILE A 661 -35.96 61.12 -40.44
N ALA A 662 -36.58 61.48 -41.57
CA ALA A 662 -36.28 62.71 -42.30
C ALA A 662 -36.62 63.96 -41.47
N ASP A 663 -37.74 63.94 -40.74
CA ASP A 663 -38.14 65.04 -39.85
C ASP A 663 -37.21 65.16 -38.66
N PHE A 664 -36.70 64.05 -38.12
CA PHE A 664 -35.76 64.07 -36.99
C PHE A 664 -34.44 64.77 -37.30
N ILE A 665 -33.91 64.60 -38.52
CA ILE A 665 -32.64 65.20 -38.95
C ILE A 665 -32.80 66.70 -39.27
N SER A 666 -34.04 67.19 -39.37
CA SER A 666 -34.32 68.61 -39.52
C SER A 666 -34.06 69.39 -38.22
N MET A 667 -33.75 70.69 -38.33
CA MET A 667 -33.54 71.57 -37.17
C MET A 667 -34.76 71.56 -36.21
N GLY A 668 -35.98 71.53 -36.76
CA GLY A 668 -37.20 71.45 -35.96
C GLY A 668 -37.41 70.10 -35.25
N GLY A 669 -36.99 69.00 -35.87
CA GLY A 669 -37.03 67.68 -35.24
C GLY A 669 -36.04 67.53 -34.08
N ILE A 670 -34.84 68.11 -34.22
CA ILE A 670 -33.84 68.17 -33.14
C ILE A 670 -34.35 69.03 -31.98
N GLU A 671 -34.95 70.19 -32.26
CA GLU A 671 -35.55 71.05 -31.23
C GLU A 671 -36.69 70.34 -30.48
N THR A 672 -37.55 69.62 -31.21
CA THR A 672 -38.65 68.83 -30.63
C THR A 672 -38.12 67.74 -29.70
N PHE A 673 -37.09 66.99 -30.14
CA PHE A 673 -36.46 65.98 -29.31
C PHE A 673 -35.77 66.59 -28.08
N ALA A 674 -35.03 67.69 -28.25
CA ALA A 674 -34.37 68.38 -27.14
C ALA A 674 -35.38 68.89 -26.10
N ALA A 675 -36.53 69.41 -26.54
CA ALA A 675 -37.62 69.85 -25.65
C ALA A 675 -38.25 68.67 -24.90
N ASN A 676 -38.49 67.54 -25.56
CA ASN A 676 -38.98 66.31 -24.93
C ASN A 676 -37.96 65.68 -23.98
N LEU A 677 -36.67 65.74 -24.31
CA LEU A 677 -35.59 65.28 -23.46
C LEU A 677 -35.48 66.14 -22.21
N HIS A 678 -35.50 67.46 -22.37
CA HIS A 678 -35.53 68.40 -21.25
C HIS A 678 -36.76 68.16 -20.37
N PHE A 679 -37.95 67.97 -20.96
CA PHE A 679 -39.18 67.63 -20.24
C PHE A 679 -39.05 66.33 -19.42
N SER A 680 -38.46 65.28 -19.98
CA SER A 680 -38.20 64.03 -19.26
C SER A 680 -37.25 64.22 -18.08
N TYR A 681 -36.14 64.95 -18.23
CA TYR A 681 -35.21 65.21 -17.13
C TYR A 681 -35.84 65.97 -15.96
N ILE A 682 -36.56 67.06 -16.24
CA ILE A 682 -37.18 67.87 -15.18
C ILE A 682 -38.32 67.13 -14.47
N THR A 683 -38.97 66.20 -15.17
CA THR A 683 -40.01 65.33 -14.62
C THR A 683 -39.39 64.25 -13.74
N PHE A 684 -38.38 63.55 -14.26
CA PHE A 684 -37.63 62.53 -13.53
C PHE A 684 -36.97 63.10 -12.27
N LEU A 685 -36.32 64.26 -12.33
CA LEU A 685 -35.71 64.91 -11.17
C LEU A 685 -36.72 65.65 -10.27
N THR A 686 -38.01 65.63 -10.60
CA THR A 686 -39.09 66.28 -9.85
C THR A 686 -38.95 67.80 -9.68
N ILE A 687 -38.27 68.46 -10.62
CA ILE A 687 -38.07 69.93 -10.63
C ILE A 687 -39.32 70.67 -11.15
N GLY A 688 -39.92 70.16 -12.22
CA GLY A 688 -41.27 70.56 -12.67
C GLY A 688 -41.48 72.05 -13.00
N TYR A 689 -40.72 72.64 -13.94
CA TYR A 689 -40.88 74.05 -14.33
C TYR A 689 -42.22 74.41 -15.01
N GLY A 690 -43.03 73.42 -15.43
CA GLY A 690 -44.38 73.62 -15.95
C GLY A 690 -44.49 74.05 -17.43
N ASN A 691 -43.39 74.09 -18.19
CA ASN A 691 -43.37 74.59 -19.57
C ASN A 691 -43.88 73.58 -20.63
N VAL A 692 -43.87 72.29 -20.32
CA VAL A 692 -44.32 71.19 -21.19
C VAL A 692 -45.13 70.24 -20.32
N VAL A 693 -46.25 69.72 -20.85
CA VAL A 693 -47.14 68.78 -20.13
C VAL A 693 -47.41 67.57 -21.03
N ALA A 694 -47.56 66.39 -20.44
CA ALA A 694 -48.00 65.20 -21.16
C ALA A 694 -49.51 65.29 -21.46
N GLU A 695 -49.89 65.12 -22.72
CA GLU A 695 -51.27 65.22 -23.19
C GLU A 695 -51.89 63.83 -23.44
N GLY A 696 -51.06 62.87 -23.86
CA GLY A 696 -51.48 61.52 -24.15
C GLY A 696 -51.68 60.66 -22.89
N ASN A 697 -52.66 59.76 -22.92
CA ASN A 697 -53.00 58.89 -21.79
C ASN A 697 -51.82 58.01 -21.32
N LEU A 698 -50.99 57.50 -22.24
CA LEU A 698 -49.79 56.74 -21.87
C LEU A 698 -48.63 57.65 -21.45
N GLY A 699 -48.57 58.88 -21.98
CA GLY A 699 -47.63 59.90 -21.51
C GLY A 699 -47.82 60.27 -20.04
N LEU A 700 -49.06 60.39 -19.57
CA LEU A 700 -49.36 60.64 -18.14
C LEU A 700 -48.92 59.50 -17.22
N VAL A 701 -49.08 58.26 -17.67
CA VAL A 701 -48.57 57.08 -16.95
C VAL A 701 -47.04 57.10 -16.90
N LEU A 702 -46.40 57.45 -18.03
CA LEU A 702 -44.94 57.51 -18.13
C LEU A 702 -44.34 58.58 -17.21
N VAL A 703 -44.95 59.76 -17.11
CA VAL A 703 -44.59 60.82 -16.13
C VAL A 703 -44.61 60.29 -14.70
N SER A 704 -45.66 59.53 -14.35
CA SER A 704 -45.79 58.93 -13.01
C SER A 704 -44.70 57.87 -12.76
N MET A 705 -44.37 57.07 -13.77
CA MET A 705 -43.30 56.08 -13.71
C MET A 705 -41.91 56.74 -13.60
N GLU A 706 -41.67 57.86 -14.28
CA GLU A 706 -40.41 58.62 -14.19
C GLU A 706 -40.18 59.16 -12.77
N ALA A 707 -41.20 59.78 -12.18
CA ALA A 707 -41.12 60.28 -10.81
C ALA A 707 -40.88 59.13 -9.81
N TYR A 708 -41.61 58.00 -9.97
CA TYR A 708 -41.41 56.82 -9.13
C TYR A 708 -40.01 56.22 -9.27
N ALA A 709 -39.50 56.09 -10.51
CA ALA A 709 -38.18 55.55 -10.78
C ALA A 709 -37.07 56.39 -10.13
N SER A 710 -37.20 57.72 -10.14
CA SER A 710 -36.26 58.64 -9.49
C SER A 710 -36.21 58.44 -7.97
N VAL A 711 -37.37 58.28 -7.30
CA VAL A 711 -37.42 57.98 -5.86
C VAL A 711 -36.75 56.64 -5.55
N VAL A 712 -37.03 55.60 -6.34
CA VAL A 712 -36.42 54.26 -6.14
C VAL A 712 -34.91 54.29 -6.36
N LEU A 713 -34.45 54.93 -7.45
CA LEU A 713 -33.02 55.06 -7.74
C LEU A 713 -32.28 55.91 -6.69
N GLY A 714 -32.93 56.95 -6.17
CA GLY A 714 -32.39 57.76 -5.07
C GLY A 714 -32.26 56.96 -3.78
N GLY A 715 -33.27 56.17 -3.43
CA GLY A 715 -33.21 55.24 -2.29
C GLY A 715 -32.10 54.19 -2.44
N LEU A 716 -31.96 53.61 -3.64
CA LEU A 716 -30.86 52.68 -3.96
C LEU A 716 -29.49 53.36 -3.86
N PHE A 717 -29.35 54.60 -4.35
CA PHE A 717 -28.10 55.34 -4.28
C PHE A 717 -27.64 55.55 -2.83
N ILE A 718 -28.56 55.98 -1.95
CA ILE A 718 -28.30 56.15 -0.52
C ILE A 718 -27.96 54.80 0.12
N TYR A 719 -28.74 53.75 -0.16
CA TYR A 719 -28.48 52.41 0.36
C TYR A 719 -27.07 51.91 -0.01
N VAL A 720 -26.67 52.05 -1.28
CA VAL A 720 -25.34 51.64 -1.74
C VAL A 720 -24.23 52.47 -1.11
N LEU A 721 -24.43 53.78 -0.91
CA LEU A 721 -23.46 54.64 -0.22
C LEU A 721 -23.26 54.22 1.23
N ILE A 722 -24.35 54.03 1.99
CA ILE A 722 -24.28 53.58 3.39
C ILE A 722 -23.56 52.25 3.48
N LYS A 723 -23.96 51.29 2.64
CA LYS A 723 -23.35 49.96 2.65
C LYS A 723 -21.86 50.01 2.28
N ARG A 724 -21.45 50.86 1.34
CA ARG A 724 -20.01 51.03 1.00
C ARG A 724 -19.20 51.75 2.07
N SER A 725 -19.83 52.49 2.98
CA SER A 725 -19.12 53.07 4.14
C SER A 725 -18.93 52.08 5.29
N GLU A 726 -19.65 50.96 5.26
CA GLU A 726 -19.50 49.83 6.18
C GLU A 726 -18.50 48.77 5.68
N LEU A 727 -18.17 48.81 4.38
CA LEU A 727 -17.08 48.05 3.75
C LEU A 727 -15.77 48.82 3.87
#